data_AF-A0ABD5P2U4-F1
#
_entry.id   AF-A0ABD5P2U4-F1
#
_cell.length_a   1.000
_cell.length_b   1.000
_cell.length_c   1.000
_cell.angle_alpha   90.00
_cell.angle_beta   90.00
_cell.angle_gamma   90.00
#
_symmetry.space_group_name_H-M   'P 1'
#
loop_
_entity.id
_entity.type
_entity.pdbx_description
1 polymer ?
#
loop_
_entity_poly.entity_id
_entity_poly.type
_entity_poly.pdbx_seq_one_letter_code
_entity_poly.pdbx_strand_id
1 'polypeptide(L)'
;MDDGEIEVVWYNASASSDPPWDDESLGCTAPENVSGELNALEYELDGRTIAHQGGGVWERKNGATTVVSGPNVGYDGETLQLKIMQLEEGKFDGELTARANHSKSTALTRELKGAGDDCRDKGDVALKVQSSYHDGWYEHFQDSFDTSDGNVTVKSDSETSEDETVVVVIEGVRETVENPTFVVAEDKGLKEPGKGGDPIDPPVLSNESSAFRIGGMIENVGDEVDTQDVGITIEDESEDGYSDDVELTLDPEEEQDISEPSLIGQFPSPSSAHFEFTDGETYEYTIWTEDDELDEPGSFYFGKKGTHLDLTNDDVETSEEDGNVTISVDVRNVGIENATNADVTLEFDDLDVSDNQTLDVEYGGTGTVEWTVNKSALPAGEHDVTIDTGDETASATVEGEATGEGGAFVVVEDEGVGEDQLVADDGTMFEVSAAVQSTYPTDDVRRNVTLTIPNASVNVDEPVTLDSGERETVTFDVDPDAHDFDHGRAYEYDVQADGTGLNETGRFYFGKPGSEFELSNANASDGDDEIVLTADLHNTGVDDDEQNVTLELDYRGDLPDELEDDPYAEPIDAGSTTEWAFGKNDTIELPINESVLIDGTYDATIKTEDDEVDVRFNVTAGVDPGRVGLGEVENATVDISVLSSQVSGIYGGDHGLGTMTLEVLTERDGETNTEHVFENPENGSNINTYPTWQDKSHHVYNTTIEIEEEATLTLASKSYGLPGQTAGCELSEEVRSTFFGIPTSHHQWCEDFDTSSTSYLVDPVDATADEQEQNLRVRTAENNDLPSLQPGNEEQESVDEILSDISDPAIDRDNLWEDGELDLNENEFIFLFEMTTECGMFDSGCNADDDDIDALWESAQQQTSAGDPNFNDLIVYVEVERADVDPGKPSITISPSGGDGPDVDPGDGSDVGGVDDPDVDLGGSASDGGSPDLGPGESDSDNVGGSDTVIDDTGIDIDSDHIVVG
;
A
#
# COMPACT_ATOMS: atom_id res chain seq x y z
N MET A 1 -67.51 -5.15 -7.31
CA MET A 1 -66.17 -5.30 -6.77
C MET A 1 -65.53 -6.29 -7.68
N ASP A 2 -64.55 -5.79 -8.41
CA ASP A 2 -63.64 -6.57 -9.21
C ASP A 2 -62.52 -6.98 -8.25
N ASP A 3 -62.31 -8.28 -8.13
CA ASP A 3 -61.53 -8.88 -7.04
C ASP A 3 -60.08 -9.04 -7.54
N GLY A 4 -59.40 -7.92 -7.82
CA GLY A 4 -58.01 -7.97 -8.28
C GLY A 4 -57.06 -8.51 -7.20
N GLU A 5 -55.96 -9.14 -7.61
CA GLU A 5 -55.01 -9.84 -6.74
C GLU A 5 -53.55 -9.56 -7.13
N ILE A 6 -52.64 -9.59 -6.15
CA ILE A 6 -51.20 -9.43 -6.32
C ILE A 6 -50.45 -10.58 -5.66
N GLU A 7 -49.45 -11.14 -6.37
CA GLU A 7 -48.56 -12.21 -5.90
C GLU A 7 -47.11 -11.87 -6.28
N VAL A 8 -46.15 -12.22 -5.43
CA VAL A 8 -44.70 -12.06 -5.63
C VAL A 8 -44.01 -13.39 -5.36
N VAL A 9 -43.00 -13.75 -6.18
CA VAL A 9 -42.19 -14.96 -5.99
C VAL A 9 -40.70 -14.66 -6.07
N TRP A 10 -39.92 -15.23 -5.13
CA TRP A 10 -38.45 -15.25 -5.13
C TRP A 10 -37.96 -16.60 -5.66
N TYR A 11 -37.08 -16.60 -6.66
CA TYR A 11 -36.59 -17.81 -7.33
C TYR A 11 -35.23 -17.59 -8.01
N ASN A 12 -34.70 -18.64 -8.65
CA ASN A 12 -33.51 -18.54 -9.52
C ASN A 12 -33.93 -18.81 -10.97
N ALA A 13 -33.86 -17.79 -11.83
CA ALA A 13 -34.21 -17.80 -13.25
C ALA A 13 -33.32 -18.76 -14.05
N SER A 14 -32.11 -19.05 -13.57
CA SER A 14 -31.24 -20.10 -14.11
C SER A 14 -31.86 -21.51 -14.03
N ALA A 15 -32.77 -21.76 -13.07
CA ALA A 15 -33.44 -23.04 -12.88
C ALA A 15 -34.76 -23.17 -13.67
N SER A 16 -35.43 -22.06 -13.99
CA SER A 16 -36.70 -22.04 -14.75
C SER A 16 -36.92 -20.72 -15.47
N SER A 17 -37.29 -20.77 -16.75
CA SER A 17 -37.59 -19.56 -17.56
C SER A 17 -38.96 -18.93 -17.28
N ASP A 18 -39.82 -19.62 -16.54
CA ASP A 18 -41.12 -19.11 -16.08
C ASP A 18 -41.13 -19.12 -14.54
N PRO A 19 -41.63 -18.05 -13.88
CA PRO A 19 -41.65 -17.99 -12.42
C PRO A 19 -42.49 -19.13 -11.79
N PRO A 20 -42.00 -19.81 -10.75
CA PRO A 20 -42.61 -21.03 -10.20
C PRO A 20 -43.73 -20.73 -9.20
N TRP A 21 -44.79 -20.04 -9.63
CA TRP A 21 -45.91 -19.59 -8.76
C TRP A 21 -46.57 -20.69 -7.91
N ASP A 22 -46.53 -21.94 -8.35
CA ASP A 22 -47.19 -23.08 -7.69
C ASP A 22 -46.20 -24.16 -7.17
N ASP A 23 -44.88 -23.92 -7.22
CA ASP A 23 -43.84 -24.89 -6.83
C ASP A 23 -42.93 -24.34 -5.73
N GLU A 24 -43.34 -24.57 -4.48
CA GLU A 24 -42.62 -24.18 -3.26
C GLU A 24 -41.20 -24.79 -3.15
N SER A 25 -40.85 -25.79 -3.99
CA SER A 25 -39.47 -26.33 -4.01
C SER A 25 -38.53 -25.55 -4.92
N LEU A 26 -39.06 -24.65 -5.75
CA LEU A 26 -38.32 -23.86 -6.73
C LEU A 26 -38.36 -22.35 -6.45
N GLY A 27 -39.22 -21.90 -5.53
CA GLY A 27 -39.26 -20.51 -5.08
C GLY A 27 -40.22 -20.29 -3.90
N CYS A 28 -40.11 -19.12 -3.26
CA CYS A 28 -41.02 -18.68 -2.19
C CYS A 28 -42.06 -17.73 -2.78
N THR A 29 -43.34 -18.08 -2.73
CA THR A 29 -44.44 -17.22 -3.24
C THR A 29 -45.23 -16.63 -2.09
N ALA A 30 -45.52 -15.33 -2.15
CA ALA A 30 -46.37 -14.62 -1.19
C ALA A 30 -47.31 -13.62 -1.89
N PRO A 31 -48.48 -13.29 -1.30
CA PRO A 31 -49.02 -13.85 -0.06
C PRO A 31 -49.65 -15.24 -0.27
N GLU A 32 -49.61 -16.10 0.75
CA GLU A 32 -50.28 -17.42 0.73
C GLU A 32 -51.81 -17.30 1.02
N ASN A 33 -52.30 -16.10 1.34
CA ASN A 33 -53.65 -15.83 1.85
C ASN A 33 -54.33 -14.61 1.18
N VAL A 34 -55.58 -14.31 1.58
CA VAL A 34 -56.44 -13.19 1.09
C VAL A 34 -55.88 -11.77 1.32
N SER A 35 -54.66 -11.65 1.84
CA SER A 35 -53.88 -10.42 1.94
C SER A 35 -53.38 -9.94 0.57
N GLY A 36 -53.49 -10.73 -0.50
CA GLY A 36 -53.22 -10.29 -1.88
C GLY A 36 -54.40 -9.55 -2.56
N GLU A 37 -55.59 -9.56 -1.97
CA GLU A 37 -56.79 -8.95 -2.58
C GLU A 37 -56.71 -7.40 -2.63
N LEU A 38 -56.61 -6.82 -3.82
CA LEU A 38 -56.48 -5.36 -4.03
C LEU A 38 -57.80 -4.61 -3.78
N ASN A 39 -58.91 -5.15 -4.29
CA ASN A 39 -60.21 -4.47 -4.45
C ASN A 39 -60.16 -3.16 -5.27
N ALA A 40 -61.29 -2.75 -5.83
CA ALA A 40 -61.39 -1.52 -6.60
C ALA A 40 -62.59 -0.66 -6.18
N LEU A 41 -62.39 0.66 -6.08
CA LEU A 41 -63.46 1.66 -5.95
C LEU A 41 -63.75 2.28 -7.31
N GLU A 42 -64.95 2.03 -7.83
CA GLU A 42 -65.35 2.46 -9.17
C GLU A 42 -66.38 3.60 -9.15
N TYR A 43 -66.13 4.62 -9.96
CA TYR A 43 -67.04 5.73 -10.24
C TYR A 43 -67.48 5.68 -11.70
N GLU A 44 -68.73 5.29 -11.92
CA GLU A 44 -69.35 5.33 -13.24
C GLU A 44 -69.79 6.76 -13.59
N LEU A 45 -69.21 7.32 -14.66
CA LEU A 45 -69.57 8.61 -15.24
C LEU A 45 -70.13 8.38 -16.66
N ASP A 46 -70.75 9.41 -17.26
CA ASP A 46 -71.36 9.31 -18.59
C ASP A 46 -70.31 8.95 -19.69
N GLY A 47 -70.12 7.65 -19.93
CA GLY A 47 -69.23 7.09 -20.95
C GLY A 47 -67.80 6.75 -20.52
N ARG A 48 -67.47 6.81 -19.21
CA ARG A 48 -66.18 6.40 -18.65
C ARG A 48 -66.33 5.89 -17.21
N THR A 49 -65.43 5.02 -16.77
CA THR A 49 -65.31 4.58 -15.38
C THR A 49 -63.96 5.05 -14.83
N ILE A 50 -63.96 5.68 -13.67
CA ILE A 50 -62.72 5.95 -12.92
C ILE A 50 -62.62 4.92 -11.81
N ALA A 51 -61.52 4.18 -11.73
CA ALA A 51 -61.31 3.15 -10.73
C ALA A 51 -60.06 3.45 -9.92
N HIS A 52 -60.16 3.28 -8.60
CA HIS A 52 -59.03 3.34 -7.69
C HIS A 52 -58.71 1.93 -7.20
N GLN A 53 -57.50 1.42 -7.48
CA GLN A 53 -57.06 0.07 -7.11
C GLN A 53 -55.56 0.05 -6.90
N GLY A 54 -55.09 -0.55 -5.81
CA GLY A 54 -53.66 -0.76 -5.53
C GLY A 54 -52.85 0.51 -5.25
N GLY A 55 -53.50 1.66 -5.05
CA GLY A 55 -52.84 2.98 -4.98
C GLY A 55 -52.96 3.79 -6.28
N GLY A 56 -53.16 3.12 -7.43
CA GLY A 56 -53.36 3.77 -8.72
C GLY A 56 -54.79 4.23 -8.99
N VAL A 57 -54.92 5.16 -9.94
CA VAL A 57 -56.17 5.68 -10.49
C VAL A 57 -56.20 5.39 -11.99
N TRP A 58 -57.21 4.64 -12.41
CA TRP A 58 -57.38 4.12 -13.76
C TRP A 58 -58.62 4.73 -14.43
N GLU A 59 -58.50 5.21 -15.66
CA GLU A 59 -59.66 5.62 -16.47
C GLU A 59 -59.97 4.55 -17.52
N ARG A 60 -61.15 3.94 -17.44
CA ARG A 60 -61.65 3.00 -18.45
C ARG A 60 -62.69 3.67 -19.35
N LYS A 61 -62.40 3.75 -20.65
CA LYS A 61 -63.24 4.42 -21.66
C LYS A 61 -63.31 3.60 -22.95
N ASN A 62 -64.53 3.31 -23.41
CA ASN A 62 -64.78 2.50 -24.61
C ASN A 62 -64.08 1.11 -24.61
N GLY A 63 -63.79 0.57 -23.41
CA GLY A 63 -63.10 -0.72 -23.25
C GLY A 63 -61.58 -0.65 -23.23
N ALA A 64 -60.97 0.53 -23.34
CA ALA A 64 -59.54 0.73 -23.07
C ALA A 64 -59.35 1.34 -21.68
N THR A 65 -58.31 0.92 -20.96
CA THR A 65 -57.89 1.48 -19.67
C THR A 65 -56.62 2.29 -19.88
N THR A 66 -56.54 3.48 -19.28
CA THR A 66 -55.35 4.34 -19.30
C THR A 66 -54.99 4.75 -17.88
N VAL A 67 -53.69 4.94 -17.61
CA VAL A 67 -53.19 5.44 -16.34
C VAL A 67 -53.57 6.92 -16.16
N VAL A 68 -54.23 7.26 -15.05
CA VAL A 68 -54.44 8.66 -14.63
C VAL A 68 -53.40 9.04 -13.56
N SER A 69 -53.16 8.12 -12.63
CA SER A 69 -52.08 8.16 -11.66
C SER A 69 -51.63 6.73 -11.40
N GLY A 70 -50.33 6.46 -11.46
CA GLY A 70 -49.77 5.16 -11.12
C GLY A 70 -49.79 4.90 -9.61
N PRO A 71 -49.78 3.63 -9.18
CA PRO A 71 -49.38 3.27 -7.82
C PRO A 71 -47.87 3.48 -7.64
N ASN A 72 -47.41 3.59 -6.39
CA ASN A 72 -45.99 3.71 -6.09
C ASN A 72 -45.36 2.29 -6.07
N VAL A 73 -45.11 1.79 -7.28
CA VAL A 73 -44.48 0.49 -7.57
C VAL A 73 -43.46 0.69 -8.69
N GLY A 74 -42.20 0.34 -8.44
CA GLY A 74 -41.09 0.50 -9.38
C GLY A 74 -39.82 -0.20 -8.91
N TYR A 75 -38.79 -0.20 -9.75
CA TYR A 75 -37.45 -0.71 -9.45
C TYR A 75 -36.44 0.27 -10.05
N ASP A 76 -35.50 0.73 -9.23
CA ASP A 76 -34.50 1.75 -9.59
C ASP A 76 -33.14 1.15 -10.00
N GLY A 77 -33.02 -0.18 -10.03
CA GLY A 77 -31.78 -0.90 -10.32
C GLY A 77 -31.17 -1.55 -9.07
N GLU A 78 -31.53 -1.08 -7.88
CA GLU A 78 -31.02 -1.60 -6.61
C GLU A 78 -32.16 -2.05 -5.69
N THR A 79 -33.24 -1.26 -5.62
CA THR A 79 -34.35 -1.46 -4.69
C THR A 79 -35.69 -1.62 -5.41
N LEU A 80 -36.38 -2.74 -5.14
CA LEU A 80 -37.77 -2.93 -5.56
C LEU A 80 -38.73 -2.24 -4.58
N GLN A 81 -39.47 -1.25 -5.06
CA GLN A 81 -40.46 -0.52 -4.28
C GLN A 81 -41.87 -1.09 -4.51
N LEU A 82 -42.55 -1.52 -3.44
CA LEU A 82 -43.89 -2.13 -3.51
C LEU A 82 -44.87 -1.49 -2.52
N LYS A 83 -45.43 -0.31 -2.86
CA LYS A 83 -46.41 0.39 -2.01
C LYS A 83 -47.85 0.17 -2.51
N ILE A 84 -48.52 -0.83 -1.94
CA ILE A 84 -49.85 -1.28 -2.39
C ILE A 84 -50.96 -0.88 -1.41
N MET A 85 -51.87 -0.01 -1.87
CA MET A 85 -53.07 0.36 -1.10
C MET A 85 -54.22 -0.62 -1.35
N GLN A 86 -54.74 -1.23 -0.27
CA GLN A 86 -55.91 -2.11 -0.33
C GLN A 86 -57.18 -1.43 0.19
N LEU A 87 -58.31 -1.71 -0.47
CA LEU A 87 -59.60 -1.12 -0.13
C LEU A 87 -60.54 -2.15 0.51
N GLU A 88 -61.44 -1.70 1.39
CA GLU A 88 -62.55 -2.52 1.90
C GLU A 88 -63.89 -1.78 1.94
N GLU A 89 -64.98 -2.54 1.91
CA GLU A 89 -66.34 -2.02 2.04
C GLU A 89 -66.66 -1.65 3.50
N GLY A 90 -66.85 -0.35 3.75
CA GLY A 90 -67.34 0.20 5.01
C GLY A 90 -68.79 0.70 4.94
N LYS A 91 -69.34 1.06 6.10
CA LYS A 91 -70.63 1.76 6.20
C LYS A 91 -70.49 2.96 7.14
N PHE A 92 -70.77 4.15 6.63
CA PHE A 92 -70.85 5.38 7.41
C PHE A 92 -72.27 5.94 7.32
N ASP A 93 -72.93 6.13 8.47
CA ASP A 93 -74.33 6.58 8.60
C ASP A 93 -75.37 5.84 7.71
N GLY A 94 -75.11 4.56 7.40
CA GLY A 94 -75.99 3.71 6.60
C GLY A 94 -75.82 3.83 5.08
N GLU A 95 -74.88 4.67 4.62
CA GLU A 95 -74.41 4.71 3.23
C GLU A 95 -73.16 3.84 3.06
N LEU A 96 -72.99 3.28 1.86
CA LEU A 96 -71.84 2.47 1.48
C LEU A 96 -70.63 3.41 1.34
N THR A 97 -69.52 3.09 2.00
CA THR A 97 -68.29 3.90 1.93
C THR A 97 -67.11 2.99 1.69
N ALA A 98 -66.23 3.29 0.74
CA ALA A 98 -64.93 2.62 0.66
C ALA A 98 -63.97 3.24 1.68
N ARG A 99 -63.12 2.41 2.28
CA ARG A 99 -62.06 2.84 3.19
C ARG A 99 -60.78 2.05 2.91
N ALA A 100 -59.63 2.66 3.16
CA ALA A 100 -58.35 1.96 3.13
C ALA A 100 -58.35 0.86 4.21
N ASN A 101 -57.82 -0.31 3.85
CA ASN A 101 -57.70 -1.47 4.73
C ASN A 101 -56.24 -1.63 5.18
N HIS A 102 -55.82 -0.75 6.08
CA HIS A 102 -54.45 -0.73 6.60
C HIS A 102 -54.01 -2.08 7.16
N SER A 103 -54.90 -2.79 7.89
CA SER A 103 -54.57 -4.10 8.46
C SER A 103 -54.30 -5.18 7.41
N LYS A 104 -54.92 -5.10 6.23
CA LYS A 104 -54.59 -5.99 5.11
C LYS A 104 -53.28 -5.56 4.44
N SER A 105 -53.06 -4.26 4.20
CA SER A 105 -51.81 -3.78 3.61
C SER A 105 -50.59 -4.14 4.48
N THR A 106 -50.67 -3.94 5.80
CA THR A 106 -49.61 -4.39 6.73
C THR A 106 -49.47 -5.91 6.82
N ALA A 107 -50.52 -6.68 6.51
CA ALA A 107 -50.43 -8.14 6.43
C ALA A 107 -49.69 -8.57 5.16
N LEU A 108 -50.03 -7.96 4.01
CA LEU A 108 -49.34 -8.15 2.73
C LEU A 108 -47.84 -7.84 2.87
N THR A 109 -47.47 -6.67 3.41
CA THR A 109 -46.07 -6.29 3.64
C THR A 109 -45.29 -7.33 4.45
N ARG A 110 -45.89 -7.82 5.54
CA ARG A 110 -45.24 -8.83 6.41
C ARG A 110 -45.09 -10.18 5.72
N GLU A 111 -46.07 -10.59 4.91
CA GLU A 111 -46.01 -11.86 4.18
C GLU A 111 -44.97 -11.80 3.06
N LEU A 112 -44.87 -10.68 2.34
CA LEU A 112 -43.82 -10.45 1.35
C LEU A 112 -42.43 -10.45 1.98
N LYS A 113 -42.24 -9.74 3.10
CA LYS A 113 -40.96 -9.77 3.83
C LYS A 113 -40.58 -11.18 4.28
N GLY A 114 -41.53 -11.91 4.89
CA GLY A 114 -41.29 -13.28 5.35
C GLY A 114 -40.85 -14.22 4.23
N ALA A 115 -41.48 -14.14 3.05
CA ALA A 115 -41.07 -14.94 1.89
C ALA A 115 -39.71 -14.54 1.34
N GLY A 116 -39.36 -13.25 1.36
CA GLY A 116 -38.03 -12.77 1.00
C GLY A 116 -36.94 -13.23 1.98
N ASP A 117 -37.24 -13.27 3.28
CA ASP A 117 -36.34 -13.76 4.33
C ASP A 117 -36.14 -15.29 4.27
N ASP A 118 -37.19 -16.04 3.95
CA ASP A 118 -37.14 -17.51 3.86
C ASP A 118 -36.42 -18.00 2.57
N CYS A 119 -36.25 -17.12 1.57
CA CYS A 119 -35.58 -17.39 0.28
C CYS A 119 -34.40 -16.43 0.03
N ARG A 120 -33.48 -16.32 1.00
CA ARG A 120 -32.25 -15.51 0.86
C ARG A 120 -31.29 -16.04 -0.21
N ASP A 121 -31.33 -17.33 -0.51
CA ASP A 121 -30.53 -18.01 -1.54
C ASP A 121 -31.10 -17.85 -2.97
N LYS A 122 -32.10 -16.97 -3.16
CA LYS A 122 -32.77 -16.70 -4.43
C LYS A 122 -32.53 -15.27 -4.89
N GLY A 123 -31.88 -15.11 -6.04
CA GLY A 123 -31.46 -13.82 -6.58
C GLY A 123 -32.52 -13.08 -7.40
N ASP A 124 -33.57 -13.76 -7.87
CA ASP A 124 -34.54 -13.20 -8.83
C ASP A 124 -35.95 -13.07 -8.24
N VAL A 125 -36.68 -12.04 -8.68
CA VAL A 125 -38.04 -11.73 -8.19
C VAL A 125 -39.02 -11.62 -9.36
N ALA A 126 -40.23 -12.14 -9.20
CA ALA A 126 -41.33 -11.87 -10.12
C ALA A 126 -42.57 -11.39 -9.39
N LEU A 127 -43.25 -10.39 -9.98
CA LEU A 127 -44.49 -9.79 -9.52
C LEU A 127 -45.62 -10.10 -10.50
N LYS A 128 -46.77 -10.56 -10.02
CA LYS A 128 -47.96 -10.86 -10.83
C LYS A 128 -49.17 -10.12 -10.29
N VAL A 129 -49.83 -9.35 -11.15
CA VAL A 129 -51.07 -8.63 -10.85
C VAL A 129 -52.19 -9.18 -11.73
N GLN A 130 -53.28 -9.62 -11.12
CA GLN A 130 -54.50 -10.04 -11.80
C GLN A 130 -55.56 -8.95 -11.61
N SER A 131 -56.05 -8.34 -12.69
CA SER A 131 -57.01 -7.24 -12.61
C SER A 131 -57.75 -6.95 -13.92
N SER A 132 -59.03 -6.58 -13.82
CA SER A 132 -59.79 -5.98 -14.93
C SER A 132 -59.27 -4.62 -15.42
N TYR A 133 -58.27 -4.06 -14.72
CA TYR A 133 -57.51 -2.87 -15.11
C TYR A 133 -56.08 -3.23 -15.57
N HIS A 134 -55.79 -4.49 -15.92
CA HIS A 134 -54.46 -4.98 -16.32
C HIS A 134 -53.79 -4.15 -17.42
N ASP A 135 -54.54 -3.66 -18.41
CA ASP A 135 -53.99 -2.76 -19.46
C ASP A 135 -53.31 -1.52 -18.85
N GLY A 136 -53.89 -0.95 -17.79
CA GLY A 136 -53.32 0.20 -17.08
C GLY A 136 -52.11 -0.19 -16.21
N TRP A 137 -52.16 -1.36 -15.56
CA TRP A 137 -51.01 -1.90 -14.83
C TRP A 137 -49.82 -2.22 -15.76
N TYR A 138 -50.09 -2.74 -16.96
CA TYR A 138 -49.07 -3.03 -17.96
C TYR A 138 -48.43 -1.77 -18.54
N GLU A 139 -49.22 -0.72 -18.78
CA GLU A 139 -48.71 0.59 -19.17
C GLU A 139 -47.85 1.21 -18.05
N HIS A 140 -48.32 1.16 -16.80
CA HIS A 140 -47.57 1.64 -15.63
C HIS A 140 -46.24 0.89 -15.46
N PHE A 141 -46.24 -0.44 -15.47
CA PHE A 141 -45.01 -1.22 -15.28
C PHE A 141 -44.00 -1.06 -16.42
N GLN A 142 -44.42 -0.77 -17.65
CA GLN A 142 -43.46 -0.42 -18.70
C GLN A 142 -42.81 0.95 -18.53
N ASP A 143 -43.47 1.86 -17.82
CA ASP A 143 -42.98 3.22 -17.57
C ASP A 143 -42.16 3.30 -16.28
N SER A 144 -42.57 2.56 -15.24
CA SER A 144 -41.96 2.58 -13.90
C SER A 144 -40.84 1.56 -13.69
N PHE A 145 -40.58 0.70 -14.67
CA PHE A 145 -39.44 -0.21 -14.65
C PHE A 145 -38.58 0.04 -15.89
N ASP A 146 -37.29 0.25 -15.69
CA ASP A 146 -36.37 0.32 -16.81
C ASP A 146 -36.22 -1.08 -17.44
N THR A 147 -36.76 -1.25 -18.64
CA THR A 147 -36.67 -2.50 -19.40
C THR A 147 -35.54 -2.47 -20.43
N SER A 148 -34.75 -1.40 -20.48
CA SER A 148 -33.71 -1.20 -21.48
C SER A 148 -32.45 -2.02 -21.19
N ASP A 149 -32.16 -2.31 -19.93
CA ASP A 149 -30.99 -3.08 -19.47
C ASP A 149 -31.17 -4.61 -19.56
N GLY A 150 -32.39 -5.08 -19.86
CA GLY A 150 -32.68 -6.49 -20.12
C GLY A 150 -32.82 -7.38 -18.88
N ASN A 151 -32.49 -6.87 -17.69
CA ASN A 151 -32.73 -7.50 -16.38
C ASN A 151 -34.21 -7.48 -15.95
N VAL A 152 -35.00 -6.51 -16.45
CA VAL A 152 -36.45 -6.45 -16.21
C VAL A 152 -37.23 -6.84 -17.45
N THR A 153 -38.20 -7.74 -17.28
CA THR A 153 -39.15 -8.11 -18.33
C THR A 153 -40.60 -7.96 -17.86
N VAL A 154 -41.39 -7.14 -18.57
CA VAL A 154 -42.83 -6.96 -18.34
C VAL A 154 -43.65 -7.69 -19.41
N LYS A 155 -44.53 -8.59 -19.00
CA LYS A 155 -45.43 -9.36 -19.89
C LYS A 155 -46.89 -9.14 -19.47
N SER A 156 -47.79 -9.07 -20.44
CA SER A 156 -49.23 -9.15 -20.20
C SER A 156 -49.81 -10.32 -20.99
N ASP A 157 -50.59 -11.18 -20.33
CA ASP A 157 -51.39 -12.22 -20.99
C ASP A 157 -52.82 -11.70 -21.13
N SER A 158 -53.10 -11.03 -22.24
CA SER A 158 -54.44 -10.57 -22.62
C SER A 158 -54.98 -11.29 -23.86
N GLU A 159 -54.15 -12.07 -24.56
CA GLU A 159 -54.52 -12.72 -25.81
C GLU A 159 -55.01 -14.17 -25.64
N THR A 160 -54.75 -14.83 -24.50
CA THR A 160 -55.05 -16.26 -24.35
C THR A 160 -55.62 -16.74 -23.00
N SER A 161 -55.45 -16.02 -21.90
CA SER A 161 -56.01 -16.39 -20.59
C SER A 161 -57.41 -15.78 -20.36
N GLU A 162 -58.26 -16.46 -19.59
CA GLU A 162 -59.50 -15.86 -19.04
C GLU A 162 -59.20 -14.92 -17.85
N ASP A 163 -57.92 -14.84 -17.48
CA ASP A 163 -57.38 -14.19 -16.29
C ASP A 163 -56.52 -13.01 -16.76
N GLU A 164 -57.11 -11.82 -16.78
CA GLU A 164 -56.51 -10.55 -17.18
C GLU A 164 -55.29 -10.22 -16.28
N THR A 165 -54.08 -10.60 -16.70
CA THR A 165 -52.87 -10.58 -15.85
C THR A 165 -51.69 -9.80 -16.44
N VAL A 166 -50.87 -9.25 -15.54
CA VAL A 166 -49.58 -8.62 -15.84
C VAL A 166 -48.51 -9.25 -14.96
N VAL A 167 -47.36 -9.59 -15.52
CA VAL A 167 -46.21 -10.16 -14.82
C VAL A 167 -44.97 -9.31 -15.09
N VAL A 168 -44.27 -8.92 -14.03
CA VAL A 168 -42.94 -8.31 -14.07
C VAL A 168 -41.95 -9.36 -13.55
N VAL A 169 -40.83 -9.54 -14.24
CA VAL A 169 -39.70 -10.37 -13.79
C VAL A 169 -38.48 -9.46 -13.69
N ILE A 170 -37.75 -9.55 -12.58
CA ILE A 170 -36.55 -8.79 -12.29
C ILE A 170 -35.47 -9.82 -11.93
N GLU A 171 -34.43 -9.87 -12.74
CA GLU A 171 -33.29 -10.77 -12.55
C GLU A 171 -32.17 -10.05 -11.80
N GLY A 172 -31.47 -10.75 -10.89
CA GLY A 172 -30.32 -10.22 -10.15
C GLY A 172 -30.65 -9.14 -9.12
N VAL A 173 -31.81 -9.23 -8.47
CA VAL A 173 -32.22 -8.29 -7.40
C VAL A 173 -31.35 -8.45 -6.15
N ARG A 174 -30.73 -9.63 -5.96
CA ARG A 174 -29.86 -9.94 -4.82
C ARG A 174 -28.63 -10.71 -5.26
N GLU A 175 -27.51 -10.44 -4.60
CA GLU A 175 -26.35 -11.33 -4.62
C GLU A 175 -26.69 -12.61 -3.84
N THR A 176 -26.39 -13.77 -4.42
CA THR A 176 -26.68 -15.06 -3.79
C THR A 176 -25.54 -15.43 -2.84
N VAL A 177 -25.88 -15.73 -1.59
CA VAL A 177 -24.98 -16.25 -0.54
C VAL A 177 -24.00 -17.30 -1.09
N GLU A 178 -22.70 -17.09 -0.91
CA GLU A 178 -21.66 -18.01 -1.39
C GLU A 178 -21.61 -19.28 -0.50
N ASN A 179 -21.41 -20.45 -1.12
CA ASN A 179 -21.23 -21.69 -0.35
C ASN A 179 -19.89 -21.63 0.41
N PRO A 180 -19.77 -22.29 1.57
CA PRO A 180 -18.50 -22.36 2.28
C PRO A 180 -17.43 -22.93 1.35
N THR A 181 -16.35 -22.17 1.15
CA THR A 181 -15.25 -22.50 0.24
C THR A 181 -13.95 -22.30 1.00
N PHE A 182 -13.18 -23.36 1.19
CA PHE A 182 -11.92 -23.27 1.93
C PHE A 182 -10.78 -23.05 0.95
N VAL A 183 -10.11 -21.90 1.03
CA VAL A 183 -8.98 -21.54 0.17
C VAL A 183 -7.67 -21.62 0.93
N VAL A 184 -6.58 -21.92 0.22
CA VAL A 184 -5.23 -21.82 0.76
C VAL A 184 -4.78 -20.36 0.65
N ALA A 185 -5.09 -19.57 1.67
CA ALA A 185 -4.83 -18.12 1.69
C ALA A 185 -3.33 -17.76 1.69
N GLU A 186 -2.48 -18.59 2.31
CA GLU A 186 -1.04 -18.32 2.40
C GLU A 186 -0.23 -19.62 2.55
N ASP A 187 0.89 -19.75 1.82
CA ASP A 187 1.93 -20.74 2.14
C ASP A 187 2.96 -20.11 3.10
N LYS A 188 3.08 -20.68 4.31
CA LYS A 188 4.01 -20.22 5.35
C LYS A 188 5.31 -21.00 5.39
N GLY A 189 5.59 -21.81 4.38
CA GLY A 189 6.88 -22.47 4.22
C GLY A 189 7.18 -23.54 5.28
N LEU A 190 8.47 -23.84 5.43
CA LEU A 190 8.95 -24.77 6.44
C LEU A 190 9.06 -24.10 7.81
N LYS A 191 8.71 -24.83 8.87
CA LYS A 191 8.79 -24.35 10.26
C LYS A 191 9.47 -25.36 11.18
N GLU A 192 10.13 -24.85 12.22
CA GLU A 192 10.70 -25.68 13.29
C GLU A 192 9.62 -26.46 14.09
N PRO A 193 9.96 -27.63 14.67
CA PRO A 193 9.02 -28.41 15.47
C PRO A 193 8.71 -27.73 16.82
N GLY A 194 7.58 -27.02 16.92
CA GLY A 194 7.16 -26.32 18.14
C GLY A 194 5.77 -25.69 18.04
N LYS A 195 5.27 -25.07 19.12
CA LYS A 195 4.06 -24.22 19.04
C LYS A 195 4.50 -22.85 18.51
N GLY A 196 4.02 -22.47 17.34
CA GLY A 196 4.46 -21.25 16.64
C GLY A 196 5.94 -21.30 16.25
N GLY A 197 6.40 -22.45 15.74
CA GLY A 197 7.81 -22.64 15.38
C GLY A 197 8.29 -21.57 14.40
N ASP A 198 9.54 -21.15 14.58
CA ASP A 198 10.16 -20.14 13.73
C ASP A 198 10.21 -20.65 12.27
N PRO A 199 10.00 -19.76 11.27
CA PRO A 199 10.21 -20.09 9.86
C PRO A 199 11.63 -20.58 9.63
N ILE A 200 11.77 -21.61 8.80
CA ILE A 200 13.06 -22.10 8.30
C ILE A 200 13.30 -21.39 6.97
N ASP A 201 14.07 -20.30 7.03
CA ASP A 201 14.44 -19.48 5.88
C ASP A 201 15.98 -19.37 5.78
N PRO A 202 16.61 -19.80 4.67
CA PRO A 202 16.01 -20.43 3.48
C PRO A 202 15.39 -21.82 3.78
N PRO A 203 14.45 -22.32 2.96
CA PRO A 203 13.75 -23.60 3.19
C PRO A 203 14.68 -24.80 2.94
N VAL A 204 15.61 -25.00 3.86
CA VAL A 204 16.70 -25.96 3.75
C VAL A 204 16.71 -26.90 4.96
N LEU A 205 16.68 -28.20 4.69
CA LEU A 205 16.74 -29.24 5.71
C LEU A 205 18.04 -30.03 5.60
N SER A 206 18.65 -30.30 6.76
CA SER A 206 19.79 -31.20 6.84
C SER A 206 19.37 -32.64 7.14
N ASN A 207 20.19 -33.61 6.75
CA ASN A 207 20.04 -35.00 7.18
C ASN A 207 20.15 -35.23 8.71
N GLU A 208 20.71 -34.27 9.45
CA GLU A 208 20.72 -34.25 10.91
C GLU A 208 19.51 -33.53 11.53
N SER A 209 18.66 -32.91 10.71
CA SER A 209 17.50 -32.15 11.19
C SER A 209 16.52 -33.04 11.95
N SER A 210 15.90 -32.45 12.97
CA SER A 210 14.81 -33.08 13.70
C SER A 210 13.53 -33.15 12.85
N ALA A 211 12.40 -33.50 13.48
CA ALA A 211 11.09 -33.29 12.85
C ALA A 211 10.96 -31.83 12.37
N PHE A 212 10.21 -31.60 11.30
CA PHE A 212 9.93 -30.27 10.74
C PHE A 212 8.44 -30.13 10.48
N ARG A 213 8.02 -28.93 10.10
CA ARG A 213 6.65 -28.67 9.65
C ARG A 213 6.57 -27.92 8.35
N ILE A 214 5.45 -28.09 7.68
CA ILE A 214 5.00 -27.25 6.57
C ILE A 214 3.78 -26.50 7.08
N GLY A 215 3.75 -25.19 6.88
CA GLY A 215 2.66 -24.34 7.34
C GLY A 215 1.92 -23.68 6.20
N GLY A 216 0.63 -23.48 6.39
CA GLY A 216 -0.21 -22.66 5.52
C GLY A 216 -1.35 -22.06 6.31
N MET A 217 -1.94 -21.01 5.74
CA MET A 217 -3.17 -20.40 6.22
C MET A 217 -4.33 -20.88 5.37
N ILE A 218 -5.36 -21.40 6.02
CA ILE A 218 -6.60 -21.82 5.37
C ILE A 218 -7.69 -20.87 5.82
N GLU A 219 -8.44 -20.32 4.87
CA GLU A 219 -9.51 -19.37 5.10
C GLU A 219 -10.82 -19.91 4.53
N ASN A 220 -11.91 -19.72 5.26
CA ASN A 220 -13.25 -19.93 4.72
C ASN A 220 -13.80 -18.61 4.17
N VAL A 221 -13.76 -18.45 2.85
CA VAL A 221 -14.25 -17.26 2.15
C VAL A 221 -15.76 -17.29 1.86
N GLY A 222 -16.47 -18.34 2.31
CA GLY A 222 -17.93 -18.44 2.17
C GLY A 222 -18.69 -18.03 3.43
N ASP A 223 -19.99 -17.82 3.28
CA ASP A 223 -20.86 -17.23 4.32
C ASP A 223 -21.44 -18.24 5.33
N GLU A 224 -21.10 -19.53 5.23
CA GLU A 224 -21.52 -20.56 6.17
C GLU A 224 -20.33 -21.27 6.85
N VAL A 225 -20.58 -21.88 8.02
CA VAL A 225 -19.63 -22.78 8.68
C VAL A 225 -19.58 -24.12 7.97
N ASP A 226 -18.39 -24.66 7.70
CA ASP A 226 -18.23 -26.00 7.12
C ASP A 226 -17.08 -26.80 7.74
N THR A 227 -16.95 -28.07 7.35
CA THR A 227 -15.85 -28.95 7.75
C THR A 227 -15.32 -29.72 6.56
N GLN A 228 -14.03 -29.54 6.26
CA GLN A 228 -13.36 -30.15 5.10
C GLN A 228 -12.09 -30.87 5.49
N ASP A 229 -11.71 -31.89 4.72
CA ASP A 229 -10.37 -32.48 4.76
C ASP A 229 -9.36 -31.48 4.18
N VAL A 230 -8.38 -31.10 5.01
CA VAL A 230 -7.24 -30.28 4.62
C VAL A 230 -5.97 -31.08 4.81
N GLY A 231 -5.06 -31.04 3.85
CA GLY A 231 -3.84 -31.83 3.91
C GLY A 231 -2.62 -31.20 3.25
N ILE A 232 -1.49 -31.86 3.47
CA ILE A 232 -0.19 -31.52 2.87
C ILE A 232 0.35 -32.77 2.21
N THR A 233 0.82 -32.64 0.98
CA THR A 233 1.48 -33.71 0.24
C THR A 233 2.90 -33.28 -0.15
N ILE A 234 3.92 -34.07 0.19
CA ILE A 234 5.30 -33.91 -0.31
C ILE A 234 5.49 -34.89 -1.46
N GLU A 235 5.85 -34.38 -2.63
CA GLU A 235 6.13 -35.17 -3.82
C GLU A 235 7.51 -35.83 -3.70
N ASP A 236 7.58 -37.11 -4.08
CA ASP A 236 8.82 -37.90 -4.15
C ASP A 236 8.73 -38.82 -5.38
N GLU A 237 9.88 -39.33 -5.86
CA GLU A 237 9.93 -40.26 -6.99
C GLU A 237 9.22 -41.61 -6.71
N SER A 238 8.83 -41.86 -5.46
CA SER A 238 8.01 -43.00 -5.06
C SER A 238 6.51 -42.79 -5.35
N GLU A 239 5.87 -43.80 -5.96
CA GLU A 239 4.50 -43.76 -6.53
C GLU A 239 3.37 -43.39 -5.53
N ASP A 240 3.67 -43.23 -4.23
CA ASP A 240 2.70 -43.00 -3.15
C ASP A 240 2.86 -41.64 -2.43
N GLY A 241 3.94 -40.86 -2.68
CA GLY A 241 4.21 -39.57 -2.00
C GLY A 241 4.15 -39.64 -0.46
N TYR A 242 4.24 -38.49 0.20
CA TYR A 242 3.96 -38.39 1.63
C TYR A 242 2.82 -37.42 1.87
N SER A 243 1.70 -37.92 2.40
CA SER A 243 0.51 -37.09 2.66
C SER A 243 0.06 -37.20 4.12
N ASP A 244 -0.36 -36.07 4.71
CA ASP A 244 -0.96 -35.97 6.05
C ASP A 244 -2.16 -35.02 5.98
N ASP A 245 -3.30 -35.41 6.57
CA ASP A 245 -4.59 -34.72 6.45
C ASP A 245 -5.35 -34.64 7.78
N VAL A 246 -6.22 -33.63 7.92
CA VAL A 246 -7.12 -33.43 9.07
C VAL A 246 -8.43 -32.78 8.65
N GLU A 247 -9.51 -33.19 9.30
CA GLU A 247 -10.80 -32.50 9.23
C GLU A 247 -10.71 -31.17 9.99
N LEU A 248 -10.85 -30.05 9.27
CA LEU A 248 -10.84 -28.69 9.80
C LEU A 248 -12.25 -28.08 9.71
N THR A 249 -12.71 -27.45 10.80
CA THR A 249 -14.00 -26.72 10.84
C THR A 249 -13.72 -25.23 10.98
N LEU A 250 -14.25 -24.40 10.07
CA LEU A 250 -14.08 -22.94 10.07
C LEU A 250 -15.45 -22.25 9.97
N ASP A 251 -15.66 -21.24 10.82
CA ASP A 251 -16.74 -20.26 10.67
C ASP A 251 -16.46 -19.33 9.44
N PRO A 252 -17.44 -18.54 8.96
CA PRO A 252 -17.21 -17.57 7.88
C PRO A 252 -16.12 -16.56 8.23
N GLU A 253 -15.24 -16.24 7.27
CA GLU A 253 -14.07 -15.34 7.45
C GLU A 253 -13.08 -15.82 8.53
N GLU A 254 -13.22 -17.06 9.04
CA GLU A 254 -12.26 -17.63 9.98
C GLU A 254 -11.07 -18.17 9.22
N GLU A 255 -9.88 -17.73 9.64
CA GLU A 255 -8.63 -18.29 9.17
C GLU A 255 -8.02 -19.23 10.22
N GLN A 256 -7.47 -20.37 9.78
CA GLN A 256 -6.67 -21.26 10.63
C GLN A 256 -5.28 -21.58 10.03
N ASP A 257 -4.25 -21.43 10.87
CA ASP A 257 -2.89 -21.88 10.56
C ASP A 257 -2.78 -23.39 10.81
N ILE A 258 -2.55 -24.18 9.75
CA ILE A 258 -2.45 -25.64 9.84
C ILE A 258 -1.12 -26.14 10.41
N SER A 259 -0.13 -25.26 10.60
CA SER A 259 1.16 -25.59 11.25
C SER A 259 1.07 -25.73 12.77
N GLU A 260 -0.10 -25.47 13.36
CA GLU A 260 -0.32 -25.63 14.79
C GLU A 260 -0.07 -27.08 15.26
N PRO A 261 0.57 -27.30 16.42
CA PRO A 261 0.94 -28.65 16.89
C PRO A 261 -0.19 -29.67 17.07
N SER A 262 -1.44 -29.21 17.03
CA SER A 262 -2.64 -30.01 17.23
C SER A 262 -3.33 -30.43 15.94
N LEU A 263 -2.92 -29.88 14.79
CA LEU A 263 -3.56 -30.11 13.49
C LEU A 263 -2.72 -31.09 12.66
N ILE A 264 -1.95 -30.60 11.69
CA ILE A 264 -1.19 -31.42 10.73
C ILE A 264 0.19 -30.85 10.45
N GLY A 265 0.91 -31.49 9.53
CA GLY A 265 2.15 -30.98 8.98
C GLY A 265 3.36 -31.30 9.84
N GLN A 266 3.25 -32.16 10.86
CA GLN A 266 4.45 -32.62 11.58
C GLN A 266 5.06 -33.86 10.92
N PHE A 267 6.08 -33.61 10.10
CA PHE A 267 6.87 -34.67 9.51
C PHE A 267 7.96 -35.12 10.50
N PRO A 268 8.17 -36.44 10.69
CA PRO A 268 9.25 -36.94 11.53
C PRO A 268 10.61 -36.56 10.93
N SER A 269 11.68 -36.83 11.68
CA SER A 269 13.03 -36.52 11.18
C SER A 269 13.25 -37.13 9.79
N PRO A 270 13.84 -36.36 8.85
CA PRO A 270 14.22 -36.82 7.52
C PRO A 270 15.03 -38.12 7.50
N SER A 271 15.76 -38.41 8.59
CA SER A 271 16.55 -39.64 8.76
C SER A 271 15.75 -40.86 9.26
N SER A 272 14.44 -40.72 9.46
CA SER A 272 13.58 -41.80 9.95
C SER A 272 13.27 -42.80 8.85
N ALA A 273 13.15 -44.10 9.17
CA ALA A 273 12.94 -45.18 8.20
C ALA A 273 11.62 -45.11 7.38
N HIS A 274 10.87 -44.02 7.52
CA HIS A 274 9.67 -43.73 6.76
C HIS A 274 9.92 -42.70 5.64
N PHE A 275 10.99 -41.91 5.70
CA PHE A 275 11.35 -40.86 4.74
C PHE A 275 12.75 -41.18 4.19
N GLU A 276 12.89 -41.42 2.89
CA GLU A 276 14.19 -41.63 2.24
C GLU A 276 14.47 -40.44 1.32
N PHE A 277 14.75 -39.26 1.89
CA PHE A 277 15.23 -38.13 1.11
C PHE A 277 16.69 -38.34 0.71
N THR A 278 17.03 -37.96 -0.52
CA THR A 278 18.38 -38.02 -1.08
C THR A 278 19.10 -36.69 -0.82
N ASP A 279 20.30 -36.76 -0.23
CA ASP A 279 21.12 -35.58 -0.03
C ASP A 279 21.41 -34.89 -1.38
N GLY A 280 21.19 -33.57 -1.45
CA GLY A 280 21.40 -32.77 -2.65
C GLY A 280 20.16 -32.55 -3.52
N GLU A 281 18.98 -33.03 -3.13
CA GLU A 281 17.74 -32.91 -3.92
C GLU A 281 16.77 -31.86 -3.35
N THR A 282 15.97 -31.27 -4.25
CA THR A 282 14.86 -30.37 -3.91
C THR A 282 13.56 -31.15 -4.01
N TYR A 283 12.71 -31.02 -2.99
CA TYR A 283 11.41 -31.66 -2.89
C TYR A 283 10.31 -30.60 -2.95
N GLU A 284 9.23 -30.90 -3.67
CA GLU A 284 8.05 -30.04 -3.78
C GLU A 284 6.96 -30.53 -2.81
N TYR A 285 6.14 -29.61 -2.32
CA TYR A 285 4.97 -29.91 -1.51
C TYR A 285 3.77 -29.06 -1.91
N THR A 286 2.58 -29.61 -1.71
CA THR A 286 1.31 -28.95 -1.99
C THR A 286 0.43 -29.00 -0.76
N ILE A 287 -0.12 -27.84 -0.38
CA ILE A 287 -1.19 -27.71 0.61
C ILE A 287 -2.51 -27.74 -0.16
N TRP A 288 -3.48 -28.52 0.31
CA TRP A 288 -4.76 -28.70 -0.38
C TRP A 288 -5.93 -28.76 0.61
N THR A 289 -7.10 -28.33 0.15
CA THR A 289 -8.42 -28.47 0.76
C THR A 289 -9.32 -29.30 -0.18
N GLU A 290 -10.58 -29.54 0.17
CA GLU A 290 -11.50 -30.20 -0.76
C GLU A 290 -11.87 -29.32 -1.98
N ASP A 291 -11.76 -28.00 -1.83
CA ASP A 291 -12.17 -27.00 -2.83
C ASP A 291 -11.00 -26.34 -3.57
N ASP A 292 -9.82 -26.30 -2.96
CA ASP A 292 -8.67 -25.53 -3.42
C ASP A 292 -7.34 -26.26 -3.20
N GLU A 293 -6.32 -25.95 -4.00
CA GLU A 293 -4.97 -26.43 -3.81
C GLU A 293 -3.97 -25.31 -4.15
N LEU A 294 -2.82 -25.32 -3.49
CA LEU A 294 -1.78 -24.32 -3.73
C LEU A 294 -1.38 -24.30 -5.23
N ASP A 295 -1.61 -23.17 -5.89
CA ASP A 295 -1.38 -22.98 -7.33
C ASP A 295 0.07 -23.28 -7.76
N GLU A 296 1.03 -22.85 -6.93
CA GLU A 296 2.46 -23.12 -7.11
C GLU A 296 2.96 -23.96 -5.92
N PRO A 297 3.36 -25.23 -6.12
CA PRO A 297 3.89 -26.05 -5.05
C PRO A 297 5.07 -25.36 -4.34
N GLY A 298 5.04 -25.35 -3.01
CA GLY A 298 6.19 -24.93 -2.22
C GLY A 298 7.34 -25.93 -2.38
N SER A 299 8.57 -25.52 -2.08
CA SER A 299 9.72 -26.42 -2.20
C SER A 299 10.74 -26.24 -1.09
N PHE A 300 11.50 -27.29 -0.81
CA PHE A 300 12.62 -27.25 0.11
C PHE A 300 13.78 -28.10 -0.39
N TYR A 301 15.01 -27.66 -0.07
CA TYR A 301 16.22 -28.39 -0.39
C TYR A 301 16.64 -29.28 0.78
N PHE A 302 17.00 -30.53 0.51
CA PHE A 302 17.49 -31.47 1.50
C PHE A 302 18.96 -31.81 1.24
N GLY A 303 19.84 -31.57 2.22
CA GLY A 303 21.28 -31.75 2.05
C GLY A 303 22.02 -32.23 3.30
N LYS A 304 23.34 -32.44 3.17
CA LYS A 304 24.22 -32.72 4.31
C LYS A 304 24.49 -31.44 5.09
N LYS A 305 24.65 -31.56 6.41
CA LYS A 305 25.02 -30.41 7.25
C LYS A 305 26.41 -29.86 6.87
N GLY A 306 26.51 -28.54 6.69
CA GLY A 306 27.74 -27.86 6.28
C GLY A 306 27.89 -27.81 4.76
N THR A 307 29.09 -27.50 4.28
CA THR A 307 29.49 -27.69 2.88
C THR A 307 29.80 -29.17 2.64
N HIS A 308 29.38 -29.71 1.49
CA HIS A 308 29.77 -31.07 1.10
C HIS A 308 29.86 -31.21 -0.42
N LEU A 309 31.05 -31.49 -0.94
CA LEU A 309 31.35 -31.43 -2.37
C LEU A 309 31.49 -32.83 -2.97
N ASP A 310 30.41 -33.31 -3.60
CA ASP A 310 30.36 -34.61 -4.29
C ASP A 310 30.72 -34.44 -5.78
N LEU A 311 31.41 -35.42 -6.35
CA LEU A 311 31.78 -35.44 -7.76
C LEU A 311 30.61 -36.01 -8.59
N THR A 312 30.07 -35.22 -9.52
CA THR A 312 28.85 -35.62 -10.25
C THR A 312 29.09 -36.60 -11.39
N ASN A 313 30.33 -36.69 -11.87
CA ASN A 313 30.74 -37.63 -12.91
C ASN A 313 31.63 -38.72 -12.30
N ASP A 314 31.25 -39.99 -12.48
CA ASP A 314 32.06 -41.17 -12.11
C ASP A 314 33.44 -41.20 -12.84
N ASP A 315 33.61 -40.41 -13.91
CA ASP A 315 34.82 -40.33 -14.73
C ASP A 315 35.31 -38.87 -14.83
N VAL A 316 36.57 -38.61 -14.46
CA VAL A 316 37.28 -37.35 -14.73
C VAL A 316 37.43 -37.18 -16.25
N GLU A 317 37.01 -36.04 -16.80
CA GLU A 317 37.15 -35.79 -18.23
C GLU A 317 38.57 -35.33 -18.56
N THR A 318 39.16 -35.92 -19.59
CA THR A 318 40.48 -35.50 -20.11
C THR A 318 40.40 -35.25 -21.61
N SER A 319 40.92 -34.10 -22.03
CA SER A 319 40.98 -33.72 -23.45
C SER A 319 42.39 -33.25 -23.83
N GLU A 320 42.81 -33.54 -25.06
CA GLU A 320 44.15 -33.19 -25.53
C GLU A 320 44.08 -32.17 -26.69
N GLU A 321 44.75 -31.04 -26.52
CA GLU A 321 44.88 -30.02 -27.57
C GLU A 321 46.27 -29.37 -27.54
N ASP A 322 46.89 -29.23 -28.72
CA ASP A 322 48.16 -28.51 -28.94
C ASP A 322 49.35 -28.87 -28.04
N GLY A 323 49.40 -30.12 -27.54
CA GLY A 323 50.49 -30.59 -26.67
C GLY A 323 50.27 -30.36 -25.17
N ASN A 324 49.07 -29.87 -24.82
CA ASN A 324 48.55 -29.82 -23.46
C ASN A 324 47.45 -30.87 -23.29
N VAL A 325 47.17 -31.21 -22.04
CA VAL A 325 46.02 -32.02 -21.61
C VAL A 325 45.21 -31.19 -20.61
N THR A 326 43.93 -31.05 -20.89
CA THR A 326 42.96 -30.44 -19.98
C THR A 326 42.27 -31.54 -19.20
N ILE A 327 42.25 -31.41 -17.88
CA ILE A 327 41.61 -32.31 -16.93
C ILE A 327 40.45 -31.52 -16.34
N SER A 328 39.22 -32.01 -16.45
CA SER A 328 38.03 -31.31 -15.96
C SER A 328 37.15 -32.23 -15.12
N VAL A 329 36.59 -31.69 -14.03
CA VAL A 329 35.63 -32.41 -13.19
C VAL A 329 34.49 -31.49 -12.74
N ASP A 330 33.29 -32.04 -12.73
CA ASP A 330 32.08 -31.37 -12.25
C ASP A 330 31.85 -31.74 -10.77
N VAL A 331 31.79 -30.72 -9.92
CA VAL A 331 31.63 -30.82 -8.47
C VAL A 331 30.28 -30.22 -8.10
N ARG A 332 29.45 -30.98 -7.36
CA ARG A 332 28.16 -30.53 -6.85
C ARG A 332 28.21 -30.39 -5.34
N ASN A 333 27.73 -29.26 -4.85
CA ASN A 333 27.56 -29.05 -3.43
C ASN A 333 26.25 -29.70 -2.96
N VAL A 334 26.33 -30.87 -2.33
CA VAL A 334 25.19 -31.57 -1.71
C VAL A 334 25.01 -31.17 -0.23
N GLY A 335 25.80 -30.21 0.25
CA GLY A 335 25.66 -29.58 1.55
C GLY A 335 24.53 -28.55 1.59
N ILE A 336 24.25 -28.00 2.77
CA ILE A 336 23.26 -26.93 3.02
C ILE A 336 23.89 -25.54 3.20
N GLU A 337 25.21 -25.44 3.15
CA GLU A 337 25.96 -24.18 3.20
C GLU A 337 26.64 -23.95 1.85
N ASN A 338 26.74 -22.69 1.42
CA ASN A 338 27.48 -22.32 0.21
C ASN A 338 28.97 -22.61 0.39
N ALA A 339 29.58 -23.21 -0.62
CA ALA A 339 31.03 -23.37 -0.68
C ALA A 339 31.62 -22.10 -1.28
N THR A 340 32.47 -21.41 -0.53
CA THR A 340 33.20 -20.22 -0.99
C THR A 340 34.70 -20.47 -0.87
N ASN A 341 35.44 -20.27 -1.95
CA ASN A 341 36.85 -20.59 -2.10
C ASN A 341 37.19 -22.02 -1.65
N ALA A 342 36.33 -22.99 -1.96
CA ALA A 342 36.61 -24.37 -1.60
C ALA A 342 37.73 -24.94 -2.46
N ASP A 343 38.75 -25.51 -1.82
CA ASP A 343 39.90 -26.09 -2.51
C ASP A 343 39.53 -27.43 -3.15
N VAL A 344 39.67 -27.52 -4.47
CA VAL A 344 39.72 -28.78 -5.20
C VAL A 344 41.17 -29.03 -5.58
N THR A 345 41.75 -30.08 -5.01
CA THR A 345 43.17 -30.41 -5.16
C THR A 345 43.35 -31.44 -6.26
N LEU A 346 44.26 -31.18 -7.20
CA LEU A 346 44.78 -32.15 -8.14
C LEU A 346 46.19 -32.55 -7.72
N GLU A 347 46.43 -33.84 -7.46
CA GLU A 347 47.72 -34.40 -7.08
C GLU A 347 48.20 -35.40 -8.13
N PHE A 348 49.46 -35.31 -8.55
CA PHE A 348 50.11 -36.36 -9.32
C PHE A 348 50.66 -37.43 -8.37
N ASP A 349 50.14 -38.65 -8.41
CA ASP A 349 50.49 -39.70 -7.43
C ASP A 349 51.99 -40.08 -7.46
N ASP A 350 52.66 -39.87 -8.60
CA ASP A 350 54.04 -40.26 -8.84
C ASP A 350 55.04 -39.09 -9.00
N LEU A 351 54.53 -37.86 -9.03
CA LEU A 351 55.31 -36.62 -9.10
C LEU A 351 54.87 -35.76 -7.91
N ASP A 352 55.78 -35.37 -7.01
CA ASP A 352 55.48 -34.56 -5.81
C ASP A 352 55.03 -33.13 -6.20
N VAL A 353 53.88 -33.04 -6.87
CA VAL A 353 53.29 -31.91 -7.58
C VAL A 353 51.79 -31.98 -7.36
N SER A 354 51.26 -30.93 -6.77
CA SER A 354 49.83 -30.72 -6.61
C SER A 354 49.46 -29.32 -7.06
N ASP A 355 48.23 -29.13 -7.51
CA ASP A 355 47.67 -27.82 -7.84
C ASP A 355 46.26 -27.71 -7.25
N ASN A 356 45.92 -26.53 -6.74
CA ASN A 356 44.61 -26.29 -6.14
C ASN A 356 43.84 -25.31 -7.02
N GLN A 357 42.59 -25.64 -7.30
CA GLN A 357 41.64 -24.70 -7.88
C GLN A 357 40.61 -24.36 -6.82
N THR A 358 40.26 -23.09 -6.71
CA THR A 358 39.19 -22.65 -5.83
C THR A 358 37.86 -22.74 -6.56
N LEU A 359 36.82 -23.13 -5.83
CA LEU A 359 35.48 -23.28 -6.36
C LEU A 359 34.47 -22.57 -5.45
N ASP A 360 33.68 -21.69 -6.07
CA ASP A 360 32.51 -21.08 -5.47
C ASP A 360 31.26 -21.76 -6.02
N VAL A 361 30.54 -22.52 -5.18
CA VAL A 361 29.32 -23.23 -5.56
C VAL A 361 28.29 -23.12 -4.44
N GLU A 362 27.13 -22.57 -4.79
CA GLU A 362 25.96 -22.49 -3.90
C GLU A 362 25.46 -23.88 -3.52
N TYR A 363 24.75 -24.00 -2.39
CA TYR A 363 24.12 -25.27 -2.01
C TYR A 363 23.18 -25.78 -3.13
N GLY A 364 23.24 -27.07 -3.43
CA GLY A 364 22.53 -27.69 -4.55
C GLY A 364 23.11 -27.39 -5.94
N GLY A 365 23.99 -26.40 -6.07
CA GLY A 365 24.66 -26.00 -7.31
C GLY A 365 25.73 -26.99 -7.78
N THR A 366 26.10 -26.87 -9.06
CA THR A 366 27.21 -27.61 -9.68
C THR A 366 28.17 -26.62 -10.33
N GLY A 367 29.47 -26.80 -10.08
CA GLY A 367 30.54 -26.05 -10.75
C GLY A 367 31.56 -26.99 -11.36
N THR A 368 32.35 -26.47 -12.30
CA THR A 368 33.39 -27.24 -13.01
C THR A 368 34.74 -26.63 -12.71
N VAL A 369 35.71 -27.46 -12.34
CA VAL A 369 37.11 -27.07 -12.22
C VAL A 369 37.93 -27.70 -13.34
N GLU A 370 38.88 -26.94 -13.88
CA GLU A 370 39.70 -27.35 -15.02
C GLU A 370 41.19 -27.08 -14.76
N TRP A 371 42.04 -28.05 -15.07
CA TRP A 371 43.49 -27.92 -15.06
C TRP A 371 44.04 -28.10 -16.47
N THR A 372 44.98 -27.25 -16.87
CA THR A 372 45.70 -27.42 -18.14
C THR A 372 47.15 -27.79 -17.88
N VAL A 373 47.54 -29.01 -18.24
CA VAL A 373 48.88 -29.55 -17.99
C VAL A 373 49.68 -29.63 -19.29
N ASN A 374 50.90 -29.12 -19.30
CA ASN A 374 51.79 -29.19 -20.45
C ASN A 374 52.49 -30.55 -20.52
N LYS A 375 52.14 -31.36 -21.53
CA LYS A 375 52.69 -32.72 -21.68
C LYS A 375 54.21 -32.72 -21.84
N SER A 376 54.79 -31.69 -22.44
CA SER A 376 56.25 -31.60 -22.64
C SER A 376 57.03 -31.26 -21.36
N ALA A 377 56.36 -30.78 -20.31
CA ALA A 377 56.94 -30.53 -18.99
C ALA A 377 56.88 -31.79 -18.10
N LEU A 378 55.95 -32.70 -18.37
CA LEU A 378 55.84 -33.98 -17.67
C LEU A 378 56.88 -35.00 -18.16
N PRO A 379 57.51 -35.78 -17.26
CA PRO A 379 58.35 -36.91 -17.64
C PRO A 379 57.66 -37.82 -18.66
N ALA A 380 58.43 -38.46 -19.54
CA ALA A 380 57.84 -39.34 -20.53
C ALA A 380 57.25 -40.62 -19.87
N GLY A 381 55.93 -40.81 -19.93
CA GLY A 381 55.21 -41.94 -19.31
C GLY A 381 53.75 -41.63 -18.98
N GLU A 382 53.01 -42.63 -18.50
CA GLU A 382 51.68 -42.45 -17.89
C GLU A 382 51.86 -42.04 -16.42
N HIS A 383 51.09 -41.04 -15.97
CA HIS A 383 51.07 -40.49 -14.63
C HIS A 383 49.64 -40.56 -14.09
N ASP A 384 49.47 -41.17 -12.92
CA ASP A 384 48.17 -41.24 -12.25
C ASP A 384 47.92 -39.92 -11.50
N VAL A 385 46.70 -39.42 -11.60
CA VAL A 385 46.28 -38.14 -11.02
C VAL A 385 45.09 -38.40 -10.11
N THR A 386 45.12 -37.88 -8.90
CA THR A 386 44.02 -37.90 -7.95
C THR A 386 43.45 -36.50 -7.81
N ILE A 387 42.13 -36.37 -7.88
CA ILE A 387 41.41 -35.13 -7.58
C ILE A 387 40.69 -35.34 -6.25
N ASP A 388 40.85 -34.43 -5.31
CA ASP A 388 40.30 -34.48 -3.95
C ASP A 388 39.55 -33.17 -3.64
N THR A 389 38.26 -33.28 -3.29
CA THR A 389 37.43 -32.15 -2.84
C THR A 389 37.44 -31.97 -1.32
N GLY A 390 38.13 -32.85 -0.59
CA GLY A 390 38.07 -33.01 0.87
C GLY A 390 36.97 -33.96 1.33
N ASP A 391 35.91 -34.12 0.53
CA ASP A 391 34.76 -35.00 0.80
C ASP A 391 34.78 -36.27 -0.07
N GLU A 392 35.17 -36.12 -1.34
CA GLU A 392 35.24 -37.21 -2.32
C GLU A 392 36.53 -37.13 -3.16
N THR A 393 36.95 -38.28 -3.69
CA THR A 393 38.15 -38.40 -4.52
C THR A 393 37.86 -39.14 -5.83
N ALA A 394 38.38 -38.64 -6.93
CA ALA A 394 38.40 -39.33 -8.22
C ALA A 394 39.82 -39.48 -8.76
N SER A 395 40.02 -40.38 -9.72
CA SER A 395 41.34 -40.61 -10.32
C SER A 395 41.29 -40.60 -11.84
N ALA A 396 42.35 -40.08 -12.46
CA ALA A 396 42.57 -40.05 -13.90
C ALA A 396 44.01 -40.46 -14.25
N THR A 397 44.32 -40.59 -15.53
CA THR A 397 45.69 -40.85 -16.01
C THR A 397 46.05 -39.88 -17.13
N VAL A 398 47.26 -39.32 -17.07
CA VAL A 398 47.80 -38.33 -18.03
C VAL A 398 49.12 -38.84 -18.63
N GLU A 399 49.34 -38.67 -19.94
CA GLU A 399 50.59 -39.09 -20.60
C GLU A 399 51.56 -37.91 -20.83
N GLY A 400 52.79 -38.00 -20.31
CA GLY A 400 53.86 -37.01 -20.50
C GLY A 400 54.76 -37.28 -21.73
N GLU A 401 55.32 -36.21 -22.29
CA GLU A 401 56.03 -36.18 -23.59
C GLU A 401 57.42 -35.49 -23.54
N ALA A 402 57.99 -35.21 -22.36
CA ALA A 402 59.28 -34.53 -22.25
C ALA A 402 60.38 -35.18 -23.13
N THR A 403 60.85 -34.42 -24.13
CA THR A 403 61.85 -34.87 -25.12
C THR A 403 62.90 -33.79 -25.41
N GLY A 404 63.80 -33.49 -24.48
CA GLY A 404 64.87 -32.49 -24.69
C GLY A 404 66.24 -32.86 -24.09
N GLU A 405 67.25 -33.06 -24.93
CA GLU A 405 68.68 -33.30 -24.59
C GLU A 405 69.41 -32.07 -23.96
N GLY A 406 68.69 -31.11 -23.36
CA GLY A 406 69.25 -29.82 -22.94
C GLY A 406 69.08 -29.46 -21.46
N GLY A 407 67.94 -29.78 -20.84
CA GLY A 407 67.55 -29.23 -19.54
C GLY A 407 67.35 -27.71 -19.52
N ALA A 408 66.66 -27.23 -18.51
CA ALA A 408 66.41 -25.83 -18.17
C ALA A 408 66.28 -25.70 -16.64
N PHE A 409 66.51 -24.50 -16.11
CA PHE A 409 65.97 -24.17 -14.78
C PHE A 409 64.52 -23.75 -14.98
N VAL A 410 63.63 -24.38 -14.24
CA VAL A 410 62.21 -24.06 -14.23
C VAL A 410 61.86 -23.55 -12.85
N VAL A 411 61.12 -22.45 -12.79
CA VAL A 411 60.49 -22.01 -11.55
C VAL A 411 59.34 -22.98 -11.30
N VAL A 412 59.37 -23.65 -10.14
CA VAL A 412 58.41 -24.72 -9.80
C VAL A 412 57.44 -24.30 -8.71
N GLU A 413 57.75 -23.23 -7.97
CA GLU A 413 56.92 -22.71 -6.90
C GLU A 413 57.21 -21.21 -6.71
N ASP A 414 56.15 -20.42 -6.56
CA ASP A 414 56.26 -19.05 -6.06
C ASP A 414 56.22 -19.12 -4.53
N GLU A 415 57.23 -18.60 -3.84
CA GLU A 415 57.22 -18.52 -2.37
C GLU A 415 56.78 -17.14 -1.87
N GLY A 416 56.41 -16.22 -2.77
CA GLY A 416 55.76 -14.98 -2.38
C GLY A 416 56.71 -13.85 -1.95
N VAL A 417 56.09 -12.80 -1.44
CA VAL A 417 56.70 -11.68 -0.70
C VAL A 417 56.24 -11.73 0.76
N GLY A 418 57.15 -12.05 1.68
CA GLY A 418 56.77 -12.24 3.10
C GLY A 418 55.81 -13.40 3.34
N GLU A 419 55.21 -13.48 4.54
CA GLU A 419 54.25 -14.55 4.89
C GLU A 419 52.82 -14.23 4.41
N ASP A 420 52.50 -12.95 4.21
CA ASP A 420 51.15 -12.41 3.99
C ASP A 420 50.99 -11.64 2.67
N GLN A 421 52.04 -11.56 1.84
CA GLN A 421 52.05 -10.73 0.61
C GLN A 421 51.84 -9.24 0.89
N LEU A 422 52.12 -8.76 2.12
CA LEU A 422 52.03 -7.36 2.52
C LEU A 422 53.43 -6.79 2.72
N VAL A 423 53.68 -5.63 2.11
CA VAL A 423 54.91 -4.88 2.26
C VAL A 423 54.59 -3.49 2.79
N ALA A 424 54.93 -3.25 4.05
CA ALA A 424 54.87 -1.93 4.65
C ALA A 424 56.10 -1.10 4.24
N ASP A 425 55.89 0.15 3.82
CA ASP A 425 56.97 1.10 3.56
C ASP A 425 57.55 1.65 4.86
N ASP A 426 58.29 0.81 5.59
CA ASP A 426 59.02 1.19 6.81
C ASP A 426 60.48 1.63 6.52
N GLY A 427 60.83 1.77 5.24
CA GLY A 427 62.17 2.10 4.76
C GLY A 427 63.18 0.93 4.84
N THR A 428 62.70 -0.30 4.92
CA THR A 428 63.54 -1.51 4.86
C THR A 428 63.38 -2.28 3.54
N MET A 429 64.40 -3.07 3.19
CA MET A 429 64.33 -3.95 2.02
C MET A 429 63.39 -5.11 2.32
N PHE A 430 62.59 -5.52 1.33
CA PHE A 430 61.75 -6.71 1.40
C PHE A 430 62.29 -7.83 0.51
N GLU A 431 61.92 -9.06 0.83
CA GLU A 431 62.39 -10.27 0.16
C GLU A 431 61.27 -10.87 -0.69
N VAL A 432 61.58 -11.16 -1.96
CA VAL A 432 60.74 -12.00 -2.84
C VAL A 432 61.42 -13.35 -3.01
N SER A 433 60.72 -14.45 -2.85
CA SER A 433 61.31 -15.80 -2.96
C SER A 433 60.58 -16.68 -3.96
N ALA A 434 61.32 -17.57 -4.63
CA ALA A 434 60.74 -18.60 -5.50
C ALA A 434 61.61 -19.86 -5.52
N ALA A 435 60.99 -21.04 -5.65
CA ALA A 435 61.71 -22.29 -5.78
C ALA A 435 62.02 -22.60 -7.24
N VAL A 436 63.30 -22.90 -7.52
CA VAL A 436 63.80 -23.21 -8.86
C VAL A 436 64.35 -24.62 -8.88
N GLN A 437 63.92 -25.41 -9.87
CA GLN A 437 64.38 -26.77 -10.07
C GLN A 437 65.18 -26.92 -11.36
N SER A 438 66.25 -27.71 -11.28
CA SER A 438 67.07 -28.06 -12.43
C SER A 438 66.54 -29.28 -13.16
N THR A 439 66.11 -29.11 -14.41
CA THR A 439 65.81 -30.24 -15.33
C THR A 439 67.05 -30.66 -16.15
N TYR A 440 68.22 -30.09 -15.85
CA TYR A 440 69.47 -30.51 -16.49
C TYR A 440 69.87 -31.93 -16.07
N PRO A 441 70.33 -32.78 -17.01
CA PRO A 441 70.81 -34.13 -16.69
C PRO A 441 72.25 -34.14 -16.10
N THR A 442 72.80 -32.97 -15.74
CA THR A 442 74.18 -32.79 -15.28
C THR A 442 74.23 -31.87 -14.06
N ASP A 443 75.17 -32.17 -13.17
CA ASP A 443 75.42 -31.42 -11.93
C ASP A 443 76.19 -30.10 -12.16
N ASP A 444 76.25 -29.22 -11.14
CA ASP A 444 76.99 -27.94 -11.13
C ASP A 444 76.58 -26.94 -12.25
N VAL A 445 75.31 -26.88 -12.65
CA VAL A 445 74.84 -25.92 -13.68
C VAL A 445 74.57 -24.57 -13.02
N ARG A 446 75.15 -23.48 -13.53
CA ARG A 446 74.95 -22.12 -13.01
C ARG A 446 74.16 -21.25 -13.98
N ARG A 447 73.04 -20.67 -13.55
CA ARG A 447 72.18 -19.76 -14.33
C ARG A 447 71.75 -18.56 -13.49
N ASN A 448 71.26 -17.52 -14.17
CA ASN A 448 70.60 -16.40 -13.49
C ASN A 448 69.10 -16.68 -13.44
N VAL A 449 68.50 -16.35 -12.31
CA VAL A 449 67.07 -16.23 -12.12
C VAL A 449 66.79 -14.73 -11.99
N THR A 450 65.77 -14.24 -12.68
CA THR A 450 65.48 -12.81 -12.80
C THR A 450 64.12 -12.51 -12.18
N LEU A 451 64.07 -11.64 -11.19
CA LEU A 451 62.84 -11.01 -10.71
C LEU A 451 62.55 -9.75 -11.51
N THR A 452 61.32 -9.58 -11.99
CA THR A 452 60.85 -8.35 -12.63
C THR A 452 59.56 -7.87 -11.96
N ILE A 453 59.50 -6.60 -11.58
CA ILE A 453 58.27 -5.91 -11.11
C ILE A 453 58.03 -4.75 -12.08
N PRO A 454 57.26 -4.95 -13.17
CA PRO A 454 57.20 -4.00 -14.28
C PRO A 454 56.72 -2.61 -13.87
N ASN A 455 55.69 -2.55 -13.02
CA ASN A 455 55.06 -1.29 -12.60
C ASN A 455 55.90 -0.48 -11.61
N ALA A 456 56.91 -1.09 -10.97
CA ALA A 456 57.87 -0.42 -10.08
C ALA A 456 59.27 -0.28 -10.70
N SER A 457 59.43 -0.64 -11.98
CA SER A 457 60.73 -0.66 -12.69
C SER A 457 61.82 -1.49 -11.99
N VAL A 458 61.44 -2.58 -11.34
CA VAL A 458 62.39 -3.52 -10.68
C VAL A 458 62.83 -4.58 -11.67
N ASN A 459 64.14 -4.83 -11.75
CA ASN A 459 64.72 -5.96 -12.48
C ASN A 459 66.00 -6.41 -11.76
N VAL A 460 65.97 -7.57 -11.10
CA VAL A 460 67.06 -8.09 -10.26
C VAL A 460 67.44 -9.49 -10.73
N ASP A 461 68.75 -9.73 -10.92
CA ASP A 461 69.30 -11.02 -11.35
C ASP A 461 70.04 -11.70 -10.20
N GLU A 462 69.63 -12.90 -9.80
CA GLU A 462 70.34 -13.73 -8.82
C GLU A 462 70.92 -15.01 -9.45
N PRO A 463 72.25 -15.25 -9.34
CA PRO A 463 72.88 -16.40 -9.95
C PRO A 463 72.87 -17.65 -9.05
N VAL A 464 72.15 -18.68 -9.48
CA VAL A 464 71.93 -19.96 -8.76
C VAL A 464 72.76 -21.08 -9.38
N THR A 465 73.22 -22.04 -8.58
CA THR A 465 73.96 -23.23 -9.08
C THR A 465 73.32 -24.50 -8.54
N LEU A 466 72.73 -25.31 -9.42
CA LEU A 466 71.97 -26.52 -9.07
C LEU A 466 72.58 -27.77 -9.71
N ASP A 467 72.53 -28.87 -8.97
CA ASP A 467 72.78 -30.21 -9.46
C ASP A 467 71.59 -30.76 -10.26
N SER A 468 71.74 -31.95 -10.88
CA SER A 468 70.66 -32.56 -11.66
C SER A 468 69.47 -32.92 -10.78
N GLY A 469 68.29 -32.36 -11.08
CA GLY A 469 67.06 -32.57 -10.31
C GLY A 469 67.01 -31.84 -8.95
N GLU A 470 68.04 -31.06 -8.60
CA GLU A 470 68.08 -30.28 -7.36
C GLU A 470 67.08 -29.11 -7.43
N ARG A 471 66.45 -28.82 -6.28
CA ARG A 471 65.53 -27.70 -6.05
C ARG A 471 66.16 -26.80 -4.98
N GLU A 472 66.18 -25.48 -5.24
CA GLU A 472 66.66 -24.46 -4.30
C GLU A 472 65.73 -23.25 -4.32
N THR A 473 65.54 -22.63 -3.16
CA THR A 473 64.82 -21.35 -3.02
C THR A 473 65.77 -20.20 -3.33
N VAL A 474 65.33 -19.29 -4.20
CA VAL A 474 66.07 -18.10 -4.62
C VAL A 474 65.37 -16.90 -4.03
N THR A 475 66.11 -16.06 -3.30
CA THR A 475 65.58 -14.86 -2.65
C THR A 475 66.17 -13.61 -3.28
N PHE A 476 65.32 -12.62 -3.52
CA PHE A 476 65.65 -11.32 -4.10
C PHE A 476 65.40 -10.20 -3.09
N ASP A 477 66.44 -9.46 -2.73
CA ASP A 477 66.32 -8.26 -1.90
C ASP A 477 65.88 -7.06 -2.76
N VAL A 478 64.71 -6.49 -2.48
CA VAL A 478 64.18 -5.30 -3.16
C VAL A 478 64.17 -4.11 -2.20
N ASP A 479 64.81 -3.02 -2.63
CA ASP A 479 64.88 -1.76 -1.87
C ASP A 479 63.77 -0.81 -2.34
N PRO A 480 62.69 -0.59 -1.55
CA PRO A 480 61.56 0.23 -2.00
C PRO A 480 61.97 1.67 -2.29
N ASP A 481 62.95 2.23 -1.56
CA ASP A 481 63.49 3.59 -1.77
C ASP A 481 64.22 3.76 -3.11
N ALA A 482 64.64 2.66 -3.74
CA ALA A 482 65.39 2.67 -5.00
C ALA A 482 64.49 2.57 -6.25
N HIS A 483 63.18 2.40 -6.06
CA HIS A 483 62.21 2.05 -7.09
C HIS A 483 60.94 2.91 -6.99
N ASP A 484 60.10 2.86 -8.03
CA ASP A 484 58.91 3.72 -8.14
C ASP A 484 57.68 3.00 -7.57
N PHE A 485 57.65 2.80 -6.25
CA PHE A 485 56.49 2.23 -5.55
C PHE A 485 55.55 3.33 -5.03
N ASP A 486 54.30 3.31 -5.50
CA ASP A 486 53.16 4.04 -4.93
C ASP A 486 52.50 3.21 -3.81
N HIS A 487 52.12 3.88 -2.70
CA HIS A 487 51.34 3.30 -1.60
C HIS A 487 49.90 3.01 -2.03
N GLY A 488 49.21 2.12 -1.31
CA GLY A 488 47.80 1.81 -1.60
C GLY A 488 47.60 0.93 -2.82
N ARG A 489 48.63 0.18 -3.25
CA ARG A 489 48.60 -0.51 -4.55
C ARG A 489 49.21 -1.90 -4.52
N ALA A 490 48.57 -2.80 -5.25
CA ALA A 490 49.12 -4.12 -5.52
C ALA A 490 50.05 -4.11 -6.76
N TYR A 491 51.18 -4.81 -6.64
CA TYR A 491 52.19 -5.00 -7.67
C TYR A 491 52.26 -6.45 -8.09
N GLU A 492 52.32 -6.68 -9.40
CA GLU A 492 52.61 -7.98 -9.98
C GLU A 492 54.11 -8.13 -10.20
N TYR A 493 54.63 -9.32 -9.93
CA TYR A 493 56.01 -9.69 -10.17
C TYR A 493 56.12 -11.01 -10.92
N ASP A 494 57.22 -11.16 -11.65
CA ASP A 494 57.53 -12.38 -12.39
C ASP A 494 58.96 -12.81 -12.06
N VAL A 495 59.10 -14.08 -11.67
CA VAL A 495 60.39 -14.73 -11.48
C VAL A 495 60.63 -15.65 -12.66
N GLN A 496 61.68 -15.36 -13.44
CA GLN A 496 62.04 -16.13 -14.63
C GLN A 496 63.38 -16.82 -14.45
N ALA A 497 63.45 -18.11 -14.82
CA ALA A 497 64.69 -18.86 -14.93
C ALA A 497 64.92 -19.29 -16.39
N ASP A 498 66.09 -18.98 -16.96
CA ASP A 498 66.41 -19.28 -18.37
C ASP A 498 65.37 -18.77 -19.42
N GLY A 499 64.56 -17.76 -19.04
CA GLY A 499 63.51 -17.16 -19.87
C GLY A 499 62.15 -17.85 -19.79
N THR A 500 61.99 -18.81 -18.87
CA THR A 500 60.71 -19.42 -18.49
C THR A 500 60.36 -18.97 -17.08
N GLY A 501 59.22 -18.29 -16.92
CA GLY A 501 58.63 -17.96 -15.63
C GLY A 501 57.51 -18.93 -15.26
N LEU A 502 56.81 -18.64 -14.16
CA LEU A 502 55.56 -19.29 -13.82
C LEU A 502 54.47 -18.91 -14.83
N ASN A 503 53.41 -19.72 -14.90
CA ASN A 503 52.27 -19.43 -15.77
C ASN A 503 51.45 -18.23 -15.26
N GLU A 504 51.52 -18.00 -13.94
CA GLU A 504 50.90 -16.88 -13.23
C GLU A 504 51.99 -16.03 -12.57
N THR A 505 51.82 -14.71 -12.61
CA THR A 505 52.69 -13.75 -11.93
C THR A 505 52.26 -13.61 -10.49
N GLY A 506 53.21 -13.63 -9.55
CA GLY A 506 52.93 -13.36 -8.15
C GLY A 506 52.47 -11.92 -7.92
N ARG A 507 51.79 -11.68 -6.81
CA ARG A 507 51.22 -10.37 -6.46
C ARG A 507 51.43 -10.06 -4.98
N PHE A 508 51.80 -8.82 -4.68
CA PHE A 508 51.88 -8.31 -3.30
C PHE A 508 51.31 -6.91 -3.21
N TYR A 509 50.89 -6.50 -2.02
CA TYR A 509 50.40 -5.15 -1.75
C TYR A 509 51.48 -4.30 -1.07
N PHE A 510 51.67 -3.07 -1.54
CA PHE A 510 52.62 -2.11 -0.99
C PHE A 510 51.86 -0.92 -0.39
N GLY A 511 52.01 -0.69 0.92
CA GLY A 511 51.26 0.31 1.66
C GLY A 511 52.07 1.00 2.76
N LYS A 512 51.49 2.01 3.39
CA LYS A 512 52.09 2.67 4.57
C LYS A 512 52.07 1.73 5.79
N PRO A 513 53.00 1.87 6.74
CA PRO A 513 52.94 1.11 7.99
C PRO A 513 51.70 1.49 8.82
N GLY A 514 50.91 0.50 9.27
CA GLY A 514 49.65 0.75 9.97
C GLY A 514 48.46 0.85 9.02
N SER A 515 47.36 1.40 9.53
CA SER A 515 46.25 1.95 8.75
C SER A 515 46.58 3.38 8.34
N GLU A 516 46.24 3.78 7.12
CA GLU A 516 46.27 5.19 6.73
C GLU A 516 45.25 5.50 5.65
N PHE A 517 44.34 6.40 5.97
CA PHE A 517 43.18 6.73 5.15
C PHE A 517 43.39 8.04 4.39
N GLU A 518 43.26 7.98 3.07
CA GLU A 518 43.33 9.15 2.19
C GLU A 518 41.95 9.45 1.61
N LEU A 519 41.55 10.73 1.65
CA LEU A 519 40.27 11.21 1.11
C LEU A 519 40.50 11.84 -0.27
N SER A 520 39.64 11.54 -1.24
CA SER A 520 39.72 12.12 -2.58
C SER A 520 38.36 12.25 -3.27
N ASN A 521 38.32 12.92 -4.42
CA ASN A 521 37.14 13.06 -5.28
C ASN A 521 35.85 13.54 -4.58
N ALA A 522 35.99 14.41 -3.57
CA ALA A 522 34.84 14.95 -2.88
C ALA A 522 33.90 15.68 -3.84
N ASN A 523 32.61 15.35 -3.76
CA ASN A 523 31.56 15.89 -4.59
C ASN A 523 30.28 16.05 -3.76
N ALA A 524 29.38 16.89 -4.27
CA ALA A 524 28.05 17.09 -3.70
C ALA A 524 27.04 16.91 -4.82
N SER A 525 25.99 16.15 -4.55
CA SER A 525 24.84 16.00 -5.42
C SER A 525 23.57 16.40 -4.70
N ASP A 526 22.68 16.98 -5.48
CA ASP A 526 21.34 17.40 -5.10
C ASP A 526 20.40 16.20 -5.31
N GLY A 527 19.86 15.65 -4.22
CA GLY A 527 18.76 14.68 -4.24
C GLY A 527 17.41 15.41 -4.21
N ASP A 528 16.30 14.68 -4.19
CA ASP A 528 14.97 15.31 -4.17
C ASP A 528 14.68 16.00 -2.81
N ASP A 529 15.21 15.48 -1.69
CA ASP A 529 15.05 16.04 -0.32
C ASP A 529 16.35 16.08 0.52
N GLU A 530 17.48 15.61 -0.03
CA GLU A 530 18.76 15.54 0.67
C GLU A 530 19.93 15.98 -0.21
N ILE A 531 20.88 16.70 0.38
CA ILE A 531 22.19 16.91 -0.20
C ILE A 531 23.09 15.74 0.16
N VAL A 532 23.49 14.96 -0.83
CA VAL A 532 24.43 13.84 -0.62
C VAL A 532 25.86 14.32 -0.88
N LEU A 533 26.68 14.35 0.18
CA LEU A 533 28.11 14.58 0.05
C LEU A 533 28.84 13.25 -0.11
N THR A 534 29.61 13.11 -1.18
CA THR A 534 30.36 11.90 -1.48
C THR A 534 31.86 12.16 -1.43
N ALA A 535 32.66 11.25 -0.92
CA ALA A 535 34.12 11.26 -1.07
C ALA A 535 34.67 9.85 -1.21
N ASP A 536 35.72 9.67 -2.00
CA ASP A 536 36.43 8.39 -2.06
C ASP A 536 37.36 8.29 -0.85
N LEU A 537 37.19 7.25 -0.05
CA LEU A 537 38.03 6.91 1.09
C LEU A 537 38.91 5.71 0.70
N HIS A 538 40.22 5.83 0.83
CA HIS A 538 41.17 4.77 0.49
C HIS A 538 42.09 4.45 1.66
N ASN A 539 42.04 3.22 2.18
CA ASN A 539 43.02 2.74 3.15
C ASN A 539 44.33 2.35 2.42
N THR A 540 45.29 3.28 2.39
CA THR A 540 46.63 3.10 1.79
C THR A 540 47.62 2.38 2.71
N GLY A 541 47.20 2.05 3.93
CA GLY A 541 47.94 1.25 4.90
C GLY A 541 47.96 -0.25 4.59
N VAL A 542 48.68 -1.01 5.40
CA VAL A 542 48.77 -2.49 5.35
C VAL A 542 47.96 -3.19 6.45
N ASP A 543 47.43 -2.44 7.41
CA ASP A 543 46.55 -2.96 8.47
C ASP A 543 45.09 -2.55 8.21
N ASP A 544 44.17 -3.42 8.60
CA ASP A 544 42.73 -3.12 8.69
C ASP A 544 42.45 -2.26 9.92
N ASP A 545 41.57 -1.26 9.80
CA ASP A 545 41.18 -0.42 10.94
C ASP A 545 39.81 0.22 10.74
N GLU A 546 39.25 0.77 11.81
CA GLU A 546 38.02 1.56 11.82
C GLU A 546 38.36 3.04 12.00
N GLN A 547 37.74 3.91 11.21
CA GLN A 547 37.94 5.35 11.36
C GLN A 547 36.62 6.12 11.35
N ASN A 548 36.51 7.08 12.27
CA ASN A 548 35.37 7.98 12.32
C ASN A 548 35.53 9.05 11.25
N VAL A 549 34.49 9.22 10.43
CA VAL A 549 34.37 10.32 9.49
C VAL A 549 33.54 11.42 10.14
N THR A 550 34.09 12.63 10.22
CA THR A 550 33.37 13.81 10.74
C THR A 550 33.15 14.83 9.63
N LEU A 551 32.02 15.52 9.68
CA LEU A 551 31.64 16.56 8.74
C LEU A 551 31.60 17.92 9.45
N GLU A 552 32.31 18.92 8.92
CA GLU A 552 32.18 20.31 9.35
C GLU A 552 31.51 21.12 8.24
N LEU A 553 30.54 21.97 8.60
CA LEU A 553 29.82 22.83 7.65
C LEU A 553 30.08 24.31 8.00
N ASP A 554 30.42 25.12 7.00
CA ASP A 554 30.63 26.57 7.13
C ASP A 554 29.68 27.31 6.17
N TYR A 555 28.72 28.03 6.73
CA TYR A 555 27.76 28.82 5.96
C TYR A 555 28.38 30.15 5.50
N ARG A 556 28.35 30.41 4.18
CA ARG A 556 29.02 31.60 3.61
C ARG A 556 28.16 32.86 3.50
N GLY A 557 26.87 32.77 3.77
CA GLY A 557 25.96 33.92 3.72
C GLY A 557 26.06 34.82 4.95
N ASP A 558 25.29 35.90 4.94
CA ASP A 558 25.03 36.67 6.17
C ASP A 558 23.96 35.89 6.96
N LEU A 559 24.29 35.45 8.18
CA LEU A 559 23.31 34.79 9.06
C LEU A 559 22.15 35.75 9.39
N PRO A 560 20.90 35.26 9.47
CA PRO A 560 19.78 36.04 9.99
C PRO A 560 20.12 36.68 11.34
N ASP A 561 19.63 37.90 11.60
CA ASP A 561 19.91 38.66 12.83
C ASP A 561 19.45 37.93 14.12
N GLU A 562 18.66 36.86 13.99
CA GLU A 562 18.12 36.01 15.05
C GLU A 562 19.08 34.91 15.51
N LEU A 563 20.04 34.50 14.66
CA LEU A 563 21.08 33.54 15.01
C LEU A 563 22.32 34.29 15.51
N GLU A 564 22.51 34.33 16.84
CA GLU A 564 23.67 35.00 17.46
C GLU A 564 25.02 34.31 17.12
N ASP A 565 25.00 33.01 16.76
CA ASP A 565 26.14 32.17 16.39
C ASP A 565 25.76 31.21 15.23
N ASP A 566 26.74 30.79 14.41
CA ASP A 566 26.53 29.83 13.31
C ASP A 566 26.08 28.46 13.88
N PRO A 567 24.86 27.98 13.56
CA PRO A 567 24.33 26.75 14.14
C PRO A 567 25.10 25.50 13.68
N TYR A 568 25.91 25.60 12.61
CA TYR A 568 26.66 24.47 12.05
C TYR A 568 28.14 24.47 12.47
N ALA A 569 28.54 25.34 13.39
CA ALA A 569 29.94 25.50 13.81
C ALA A 569 30.53 24.29 14.57
N GLU A 570 29.70 23.36 15.05
CA GLU A 570 30.17 22.13 15.68
C GLU A 570 30.27 20.99 14.65
N PRO A 571 31.37 20.20 14.66
CA PRO A 571 31.50 19.04 13.77
C PRO A 571 30.36 18.04 13.99
N ILE A 572 29.72 17.64 12.91
CA ILE A 572 28.68 16.62 12.86
C ILE A 572 29.37 15.26 12.76
N ASP A 573 29.03 14.34 13.66
CA ASP A 573 29.47 12.95 13.58
C ASP A 573 28.62 12.25 12.51
N ALA A 574 29.25 11.86 11.41
CA ALA A 574 28.56 11.34 10.24
C ALA A 574 28.30 9.82 10.33
N GLY A 575 28.62 9.18 11.46
CA GLY A 575 28.13 7.83 11.82
C GLY A 575 28.70 6.64 11.03
N SER A 576 29.56 6.85 10.03
CA SER A 576 30.14 5.76 9.25
C SER A 576 31.37 5.15 9.94
N THR A 577 31.17 4.23 10.88
CA THR A 577 32.24 3.36 11.40
C THR A 577 32.07 1.94 10.87
N THR A 578 32.73 1.64 9.76
CA THR A 578 32.88 0.27 9.25
C THR A 578 34.35 -0.08 9.23
N GLU A 579 34.71 -1.34 9.50
CA GLU A 579 36.07 -1.85 9.35
C GLU A 579 36.49 -1.74 7.87
N TRP A 580 37.55 -1.00 7.60
CA TRP A 580 38.06 -0.76 6.27
C TRP A 580 39.32 -1.59 6.03
N ALA A 581 39.16 -2.64 5.22
CA ALA A 581 40.26 -3.52 4.86
C ALA A 581 41.40 -2.75 4.16
N PHE A 582 42.64 -3.20 4.35
CA PHE A 582 43.81 -2.64 3.66
C PHE A 582 43.61 -2.64 2.14
N GLY A 583 44.00 -1.54 1.49
CA GLY A 583 43.86 -1.37 0.04
C GLY A 583 42.44 -1.22 -0.48
N LYS A 584 41.41 -1.24 0.39
CA LYS A 584 40.03 -0.93 0.00
C LYS A 584 39.95 0.56 -0.36
N ASN A 585 39.37 0.84 -1.52
CA ASN A 585 39.02 2.18 -1.99
C ASN A 585 37.55 2.17 -2.40
N ASP A 586 36.73 2.98 -1.73
CA ASP A 586 35.27 3.00 -1.90
C ASP A 586 34.76 4.43 -1.68
N THR A 587 33.56 4.71 -2.17
CA THR A 587 32.94 6.02 -1.98
C THR A 587 32.10 6.01 -0.71
N ILE A 588 32.39 6.93 0.21
CA ILE A 588 31.51 7.21 1.35
C ILE A 588 30.44 8.22 0.92
N GLU A 589 29.22 8.01 1.40
CA GLU A 589 28.06 8.89 1.17
C GLU A 589 27.59 9.43 2.52
N LEU A 590 27.48 10.74 2.62
CA LEU A 590 27.04 11.47 3.79
C LEU A 590 25.78 12.27 3.39
N PRO A 591 24.58 11.67 3.53
CA PRO A 591 23.35 12.39 3.29
C PRO A 591 23.16 13.48 4.36
N ILE A 592 22.78 14.67 3.91
CA ILE A 592 22.39 15.78 4.76
C ILE A 592 20.99 16.18 4.33
N ASN A 593 20.04 16.11 5.24
CA ASN A 593 18.68 16.55 4.98
C ASN A 593 18.70 18.05 4.59
N GLU A 594 18.15 18.40 3.42
CA GLU A 594 18.19 19.78 2.93
C GLU A 594 17.35 20.71 3.82
N SER A 595 16.30 20.18 4.47
CA SER A 595 15.40 20.94 5.37
C SER A 595 16.06 21.47 6.65
N VAL A 596 17.22 20.94 7.06
CA VAL A 596 17.97 21.46 8.22
C VAL A 596 18.98 22.54 7.83
N LEU A 597 19.12 22.84 6.54
CA LEU A 597 20.05 23.80 5.97
C LEU A 597 19.32 25.06 5.49
N ILE A 598 19.80 26.24 5.91
CA ILE A 598 19.33 27.52 5.39
C ILE A 598 19.76 27.73 3.93
N ASP A 599 18.94 28.41 3.12
CA ASP A 599 19.27 28.72 1.72
C ASP A 599 20.61 29.45 1.60
N GLY A 600 21.48 28.95 0.72
CA GLY A 600 22.76 29.58 0.40
C GLY A 600 23.90 28.62 0.12
N THR A 601 25.11 29.17 0.17
CA THR A 601 26.34 28.44 -0.18
C THR A 601 27.05 27.95 1.07
N TYR A 602 27.40 26.67 1.08
CA TYR A 602 28.14 26.02 2.15
C TYR A 602 29.53 25.57 1.67
N ASP A 603 30.54 25.68 2.54
CA ASP A 603 31.75 24.86 2.43
C ASP A 603 31.63 23.71 3.44
N ALA A 604 31.64 22.47 2.97
CA ALA A 604 31.74 21.29 3.80
C ALA A 604 33.17 20.78 3.82
N THR A 605 33.67 20.42 5.01
CA THR A 605 34.95 19.71 5.19
C THR A 605 34.68 18.31 5.73
N ILE A 606 34.97 17.29 4.92
CA ILE A 606 34.93 15.89 5.34
C ILE A 606 36.31 15.55 5.91
N LYS A 607 36.35 15.00 7.12
CA LYS A 607 37.60 14.71 7.84
C LYS A 607 37.64 13.29 8.36
N THR A 608 38.82 12.71 8.30
CA THR A 608 39.20 11.54 9.09
C THR A 608 40.29 11.92 10.11
N GLU A 609 40.83 10.95 10.86
CA GLU A 609 41.98 11.24 11.72
C GLU A 609 43.27 11.52 10.93
N ASP A 610 43.34 11.06 9.67
CA ASP A 610 44.54 11.10 8.83
C ASP A 610 44.49 12.17 7.73
N ASP A 611 43.30 12.46 7.18
CA ASP A 611 43.15 13.36 6.03
C ASP A 611 41.86 14.21 6.07
N GLU A 612 41.80 15.28 5.27
CA GLU A 612 40.63 16.14 5.13
C GLU A 612 40.41 16.60 3.67
N VAL A 613 39.16 16.70 3.25
CA VAL A 613 38.79 17.18 1.91
C VAL A 613 37.61 18.14 1.96
N ASP A 614 37.70 19.22 1.19
CA ASP A 614 36.66 20.25 1.09
C ASP A 614 35.76 20.03 -0.14
N VAL A 615 34.46 20.23 0.05
CA VAL A 615 33.46 20.31 -1.03
C VAL A 615 32.59 21.54 -0.84
N ARG A 616 32.19 22.15 -1.97
CA ARG A 616 31.25 23.28 -1.96
C ARG A 616 29.98 22.89 -2.68
N PHE A 617 28.86 23.19 -2.04
CA PHE A 617 27.53 23.03 -2.61
C PHE A 617 26.68 24.26 -2.33
N ASN A 618 25.59 24.38 -3.08
CA ASN A 618 24.56 25.34 -2.78
C ASN A 618 23.32 24.54 -2.41
N VAL A 619 22.66 24.99 -1.37
CA VAL A 619 21.29 24.63 -1.03
C VAL A 619 20.43 25.62 -1.81
N THR A 620 19.43 25.12 -2.54
CA THR A 620 18.48 25.98 -3.27
C THR A 620 17.01 25.61 -3.01
N ALA A 621 16.77 24.61 -2.16
CA ALA A 621 15.47 24.17 -1.71
C ALA A 621 15.57 23.75 -0.23
N GLY A 622 15.95 24.68 0.64
CA GLY A 622 15.95 24.46 2.09
C GLY A 622 14.75 25.17 2.70
N VAL A 623 13.69 24.41 2.95
CA VAL A 623 12.55 24.73 3.82
C VAL A 623 12.96 25.64 4.98
N ASP A 624 12.26 26.77 5.14
CA ASP A 624 12.24 27.49 6.42
C ASP A 624 11.54 26.56 7.45
N PRO A 625 12.23 26.12 8.51
CA PRO A 625 11.59 25.30 9.53
C PRO A 625 10.55 26.17 10.22
N GLY A 626 9.26 25.82 10.08
CA GLY A 626 8.27 26.35 11.02
C GLY A 626 7.23 27.35 10.50
N ARG A 627 6.84 27.39 9.21
CA ARG A 627 5.70 28.23 8.78
C ARG A 627 4.67 27.54 7.86
N VAL A 628 3.49 27.20 8.39
CA VAL A 628 2.27 26.94 7.58
C VAL A 628 1.59 28.26 7.17
N GLY A 629 2.36 29.24 6.70
CA GLY A 629 1.83 30.47 6.12
C GLY A 629 1.79 30.39 4.59
N LEU A 630 1.05 31.28 3.92
CA LEU A 630 1.08 31.42 2.44
C LEU A 630 2.43 31.96 1.88
N GLY A 631 3.55 31.70 2.57
CA GLY A 631 4.85 32.30 2.29
C GLY A 631 4.84 33.83 2.38
N GLU A 632 5.89 34.46 1.87
CA GLU A 632 5.98 35.90 1.69
C GLU A 632 5.09 36.35 0.51
N VAL A 633 4.06 37.16 0.81
CA VAL A 633 3.14 37.72 -0.19
C VAL A 633 3.36 39.23 -0.32
N GLU A 634 3.63 39.72 -1.54
CA GLU A 634 3.65 41.15 -1.86
C GLU A 634 2.73 41.49 -3.03
N ASN A 635 2.05 42.64 -2.97
CA ASN A 635 1.13 43.15 -4.01
C ASN A 635 0.07 42.13 -4.46
N ALA A 636 -0.58 41.47 -3.50
CA ALA A 636 -1.60 40.46 -3.75
C ALA A 636 -2.96 40.84 -3.14
N THR A 637 -4.00 40.36 -3.80
CA THR A 637 -5.37 40.33 -3.33
C THR A 637 -5.64 38.90 -2.88
N VAL A 638 -6.03 38.71 -1.61
CA VAL A 638 -6.31 37.37 -1.05
C VAL A 638 -7.78 37.29 -0.71
N ASP A 639 -8.49 36.36 -1.33
CA ASP A 639 -9.87 36.03 -1.07
C ASP A 639 -9.94 34.83 -0.12
N ILE A 640 -10.62 34.99 1.01
CA ILE A 640 -10.72 33.97 2.08
C ILE A 640 -12.19 33.72 2.34
N SER A 641 -12.57 32.45 2.30
CA SER A 641 -13.94 31.97 2.32
C SER A 641 -14.08 30.83 3.32
N VAL A 642 -14.82 31.04 4.41
CA VAL A 642 -15.12 29.95 5.36
C VAL A 642 -16.25 29.11 4.79
N LEU A 643 -15.97 27.86 4.43
CA LEU A 643 -16.93 26.96 3.79
C LEU A 643 -17.89 26.32 4.78
N SER A 644 -17.39 25.90 5.94
CA SER A 644 -18.18 25.24 6.98
C SER A 644 -17.48 25.29 8.34
N SER A 645 -18.25 25.12 9.41
CA SER A 645 -17.74 24.91 10.76
C SER A 645 -18.61 23.89 11.49
N GLN A 646 -18.11 22.68 11.78
CA GLN A 646 -18.93 21.57 12.27
C GLN A 646 -18.77 21.23 13.76
N VAL A 647 -18.13 22.04 14.60
CA VAL A 647 -17.95 21.70 16.03
C VAL A 647 -19.30 21.57 16.79
N SER A 648 -19.65 20.39 17.29
CA SER A 648 -20.91 20.19 18.00
C SER A 648 -20.89 19.02 18.99
N GLY A 649 -21.86 18.97 19.91
CA GLY A 649 -21.99 17.85 20.85
C GLY A 649 -23.39 17.71 21.44
N ILE A 650 -23.83 16.47 21.67
CA ILE A 650 -25.17 16.16 22.19
C ILE A 650 -25.12 15.93 23.70
N TYR A 651 -25.78 16.79 24.47
CA TYR A 651 -25.87 16.67 25.93
C TYR A 651 -27.31 16.74 26.43
N GLY A 652 -27.80 15.63 27.01
CA GLY A 652 -29.13 15.58 27.60
C GLY A 652 -30.28 15.67 26.59
N GLY A 653 -29.99 15.40 25.31
CA GLY A 653 -30.92 15.50 24.18
C GLY A 653 -30.80 16.83 23.42
N ASP A 654 -30.25 17.87 24.02
CA ASP A 654 -29.96 19.14 23.34
C ASP A 654 -28.64 19.01 22.55
N HIS A 655 -28.58 19.67 21.39
CA HIS A 655 -27.41 19.71 20.52
C HIS A 655 -26.72 21.06 20.69
N GLY A 656 -25.55 21.06 21.32
CA GLY A 656 -24.76 22.27 21.53
C GLY A 656 -23.76 22.46 20.41
N LEU A 657 -23.80 23.62 19.75
CA LEU A 657 -22.78 24.06 18.80
C LEU A 657 -21.62 24.68 19.56
N GLY A 658 -20.40 24.16 19.36
CA GLY A 658 -19.22 24.65 20.05
C GLY A 658 -18.84 26.05 19.57
N THR A 659 -18.46 26.90 20.52
CA THR A 659 -18.14 28.29 20.24
C THR A 659 -16.74 28.41 19.65
N MET A 660 -16.60 29.11 18.52
CA MET A 660 -15.30 29.31 17.88
C MET A 660 -15.14 30.65 17.16
N THR A 661 -13.90 31.07 16.93
CA THR A 661 -13.55 32.29 16.18
C THR A 661 -12.54 31.97 15.08
N LEU A 662 -12.52 32.74 14.00
CA LEU A 662 -11.44 32.75 13.02
C LEU A 662 -10.89 34.17 12.83
N GLU A 663 -9.57 34.29 12.85
CA GLU A 663 -8.82 35.52 12.64
C GLU A 663 -7.84 35.34 11.47
N VAL A 664 -7.70 36.37 10.64
CA VAL A 664 -6.68 36.45 9.60
C VAL A 664 -5.59 37.38 10.10
N LEU A 665 -4.38 36.84 10.24
CA LEU A 665 -3.21 37.54 10.75
C LEU A 665 -2.19 37.71 9.63
N THR A 666 -1.43 38.80 9.67
CA THR A 666 -0.22 38.94 8.87
C THR A 666 0.98 39.31 9.72
N GLU A 667 2.12 38.70 9.45
CA GLU A 667 3.40 39.06 10.06
C GLU A 667 4.23 39.91 9.10
N ARG A 668 4.68 41.08 9.58
CA ARG A 668 5.56 42.00 8.83
C ARG A 668 6.64 42.52 9.77
N ASP A 669 7.91 42.42 9.37
CA ASP A 669 9.07 42.83 10.20
C ASP A 669 9.08 42.20 11.62
N GLY A 670 8.57 40.97 11.78
CA GLY A 670 8.43 40.30 13.08
C GLY A 670 7.32 40.85 14.00
N GLU A 671 6.40 41.67 13.48
CA GLU A 671 5.19 42.11 14.18
C GLU A 671 3.92 41.48 13.55
N THR A 672 3.15 40.74 14.35
CA THR A 672 1.84 40.18 13.96
C THR A 672 0.74 41.24 13.99
N ASN A 673 -0.02 41.33 12.91
CA ASN A 673 -1.13 42.27 12.70
C ASN A 673 -2.41 41.50 12.36
N THR A 674 -3.51 41.79 13.05
CA THR A 674 -4.83 41.24 12.69
C THR A 674 -5.41 42.01 11.52
N GLU A 675 -5.54 41.36 10.36
CA GLU A 675 -6.13 41.94 9.14
C GLU A 675 -7.65 41.79 9.13
N HIS A 676 -8.15 40.63 9.59
CA HIS A 676 -9.58 40.36 9.65
C HIS A 676 -9.95 39.51 10.85
N VAL A 677 -11.17 39.71 11.37
CA VAL A 677 -11.81 38.83 12.36
C VAL A 677 -13.19 38.53 11.82
N PHE A 678 -13.50 37.26 11.64
CA PHE A 678 -14.79 36.85 11.11
C PHE A 678 -15.91 37.10 12.12
N GLU A 679 -17.01 37.69 11.66
CA GLU A 679 -18.20 37.97 12.46
C GLU A 679 -19.42 37.25 11.86
N ASN A 680 -20.30 36.72 12.72
CA ASN A 680 -21.53 36.09 12.29
C ASN A 680 -22.56 37.12 11.74
N PRO A 681 -23.56 36.68 10.95
CA PRO A 681 -24.51 37.57 10.27
C PRO A 681 -25.43 38.36 11.22
N GLU A 682 -25.58 37.90 12.46
CA GLU A 682 -26.38 38.55 13.50
C GLU A 682 -25.57 39.52 14.38
N ASN A 683 -24.28 39.70 14.06
CA ASN A 683 -23.20 40.36 14.82
C ASN A 683 -22.76 39.56 16.05
N GLY A 684 -21.51 39.10 16.03
CA GLY A 684 -20.87 38.36 17.11
C GLY A 684 -19.63 37.62 16.59
N SER A 685 -18.68 37.30 17.46
CA SER A 685 -17.43 36.65 17.04
C SER A 685 -17.54 35.12 16.87
N ASN A 686 -18.66 34.52 17.28
CA ASN A 686 -18.86 33.08 17.13
C ASN A 686 -19.27 32.74 15.70
N ILE A 687 -18.42 32.06 14.93
CA ILE A 687 -18.71 31.68 13.53
C ILE A 687 -19.58 30.42 13.41
N ASN A 688 -19.61 29.59 14.47
CA ASN A 688 -20.39 28.37 14.52
C ASN A 688 -21.74 28.58 15.24
N THR A 689 -22.75 28.98 14.47
CA THR A 689 -24.08 29.40 14.96
C THR A 689 -25.19 28.76 14.14
N TYR A 690 -26.38 28.58 14.73
CA TYR A 690 -27.56 28.14 13.97
C TYR A 690 -28.32 29.38 13.43
N PRO A 691 -28.88 29.38 12.20
CA PRO A 691 -28.95 28.27 11.23
C PRO A 691 -27.71 28.14 10.33
N THR A 692 -26.68 28.97 10.52
CA THR A 692 -25.44 28.96 9.72
C THR A 692 -24.79 27.59 9.63
N TRP A 693 -24.88 26.82 10.71
CA TRP A 693 -24.39 25.46 10.84
C TRP A 693 -25.14 24.42 9.96
N GLN A 694 -26.39 24.69 9.54
CA GLN A 694 -27.22 23.78 8.71
C GLN A 694 -27.59 24.31 7.31
N ASP A 695 -27.73 25.62 7.12
CA ASP A 695 -28.22 26.19 5.86
C ASP A 695 -27.05 26.61 4.93
N LYS A 696 -26.68 25.69 4.02
CA LYS A 696 -25.60 25.86 3.03
C LYS A 696 -25.81 27.03 2.06
N SER A 697 -27.05 27.46 1.85
CA SER A 697 -27.39 28.49 0.85
C SER A 697 -27.10 29.93 1.30
N HIS A 698 -26.68 30.11 2.56
CA HIS A 698 -26.57 31.42 3.19
C HIS A 698 -25.19 31.81 3.72
N HIS A 699 -24.17 30.94 3.76
CA HIS A 699 -23.04 31.19 4.66
C HIS A 699 -21.67 30.68 4.20
N VAL A 700 -21.11 31.35 3.19
CA VAL A 700 -19.65 31.45 3.10
C VAL A 700 -19.24 32.81 3.62
N TYR A 701 -18.43 32.81 4.67
CA TYR A 701 -17.90 34.05 5.22
C TYR A 701 -16.74 34.49 4.34
N ASN A 702 -16.99 35.45 3.46
CA ASN A 702 -15.99 35.89 2.47
C ASN A 702 -15.38 37.22 2.91
N THR A 703 -14.07 37.29 2.88
CA THR A 703 -13.32 38.53 3.05
C THR A 703 -12.22 38.60 2.01
N THR A 704 -11.97 39.81 1.52
CA THR A 704 -10.87 40.09 0.61
C THR A 704 -9.91 41.03 1.33
N ILE A 705 -8.64 40.65 1.42
CA ILE A 705 -7.59 41.49 1.98
C ILE A 705 -6.56 41.86 0.90
N GLU A 706 -5.95 43.04 1.06
CA GLU A 706 -4.95 43.56 0.13
C GLU A 706 -3.61 43.64 0.85
N ILE A 707 -2.60 42.95 0.32
CA ILE A 707 -1.25 42.88 0.89
C ILE A 707 -0.34 43.75 0.02
N GLU A 708 0.00 44.94 0.51
CA GLU A 708 0.83 45.92 -0.22
C GLU A 708 2.35 45.71 -0.06
N GLU A 709 2.77 45.03 1.00
CA GLU A 709 4.17 44.79 1.38
C GLU A 709 4.34 43.32 1.77
N GLU A 710 5.55 42.79 1.60
CA GLU A 710 5.92 41.41 1.94
C GLU A 710 5.45 41.03 3.35
N ALA A 711 4.61 39.99 3.43
CA ALA A 711 4.00 39.54 4.67
C ALA A 711 3.72 38.04 4.65
N THR A 712 3.84 37.39 5.81
CA THR A 712 3.32 36.02 6.02
C THR A 712 1.86 36.09 6.42
N LEU A 713 0.98 35.32 5.77
CA LEU A 713 -0.44 35.21 6.13
C LEU A 713 -0.68 33.96 6.98
N THR A 714 -1.41 34.13 8.08
CA THR A 714 -1.79 33.05 9.01
C THR A 714 -3.30 33.09 9.27
N LEU A 715 -3.94 31.91 9.20
CA LEU A 715 -5.30 31.71 9.68
C LEU A 715 -5.24 31.16 11.11
N ALA A 716 -5.91 31.81 12.06
CA ALA A 716 -5.88 31.43 13.47
C ALA A 716 -7.31 31.22 14.00
N SER A 717 -7.58 30.03 14.52
CA SER A 717 -8.86 29.63 15.08
C SER A 717 -8.77 29.33 16.58
N LYS A 718 -9.86 29.59 17.31
CA LYS A 718 -9.93 29.32 18.77
C LYS A 718 -11.25 28.66 19.10
N SER A 719 -11.20 27.55 19.82
CA SER A 719 -12.38 26.80 20.30
C SER A 719 -12.61 27.02 21.81
N TYR A 720 -13.82 27.45 22.19
CA TYR A 720 -14.17 27.85 23.56
C TYR A 720 -15.17 26.90 24.24
N GLY A 721 -15.39 25.72 23.67
CA GLY A 721 -16.30 24.72 24.23
C GLY A 721 -17.76 24.89 23.86
N LEU A 722 -18.56 23.96 24.37
CA LEU A 722 -20.01 23.99 24.23
C LEU A 722 -20.62 25.18 25.00
N PRO A 723 -21.82 25.67 24.64
CA PRO A 723 -22.40 26.89 25.21
C PRO A 723 -22.52 26.91 26.74
N GLY A 724 -22.70 25.73 27.36
CA GLY A 724 -22.74 25.59 28.82
C GLY A 724 -21.38 25.72 29.53
N GLN A 725 -20.28 25.67 28.79
CA GLN A 725 -18.90 25.74 29.25
C GLN A 725 -18.24 27.08 28.89
N THR A 726 -18.71 27.74 27.84
CA THR A 726 -18.17 29.00 27.33
C THR A 726 -18.44 30.18 28.27
N ALA A 727 -17.37 30.91 28.62
CA ALA A 727 -17.47 32.08 29.48
C ALA A 727 -18.21 33.23 28.77
N GLY A 728 -19.18 33.82 29.45
CA GLY A 728 -19.91 34.98 28.93
C GLY A 728 -20.94 34.68 27.83
N CYS A 729 -21.18 33.39 27.52
CA CYS A 729 -22.13 32.96 26.49
C CYS A 729 -23.53 33.56 26.67
N GLU A 730 -23.98 34.31 25.66
CA GLU A 730 -25.39 34.67 25.44
C GLU A 730 -26.05 33.52 24.67
N LEU A 731 -26.62 32.57 25.42
CA LEU A 731 -27.22 31.35 24.88
C LEU A 731 -28.46 31.67 24.03
N SER A 732 -28.45 31.15 22.81
CA SER A 732 -29.60 31.07 21.92
C SER A 732 -29.99 29.63 21.65
N GLU A 733 -31.28 29.43 21.39
CA GLU A 733 -31.90 28.10 21.29
C GLU A 733 -32.91 28.06 20.14
N GLU A 734 -32.81 27.04 19.31
CA GLU A 734 -33.80 26.70 18.28
C GLU A 734 -34.34 25.29 18.51
N VAL A 735 -35.63 25.07 18.25
CA VAL A 735 -36.27 23.78 18.52
C VAL A 735 -35.74 22.73 17.55
N ARG A 736 -35.02 21.74 18.07
CA ARG A 736 -34.49 20.59 17.31
C ARG A 736 -35.54 19.50 17.12
N SER A 737 -36.21 19.10 18.20
CA SER A 737 -37.26 18.08 18.14
C SER A 737 -38.49 18.47 18.96
N THR A 738 -39.65 17.98 18.54
CA THR A 738 -40.89 18.11 19.30
C THR A 738 -41.55 16.76 19.55
N PHE A 739 -42.01 16.54 20.77
CA PHE A 739 -42.84 15.39 21.13
C PHE A 739 -44.23 15.87 21.56
N PHE A 740 -45.26 15.50 20.80
CA PHE A 740 -46.63 16.03 20.95
C PHE A 740 -46.71 17.58 20.88
N GLY A 741 -45.89 18.20 20.04
CA GLY A 741 -45.84 19.66 19.91
C GLY A 741 -45.23 20.38 21.12
N ILE A 742 -44.54 19.64 21.99
CA ILE A 742 -43.72 20.18 23.09
C ILE A 742 -42.26 20.01 22.67
N PRO A 743 -41.47 21.10 22.62
CA PRO A 743 -40.03 21.01 22.38
C PRO A 743 -39.37 20.04 23.36
N THR A 744 -38.67 19.04 22.84
CA THR A 744 -37.98 18.00 23.60
C THR A 744 -36.46 18.09 23.52
N SER A 745 -35.94 18.74 22.48
CA SER A 745 -34.54 19.12 22.35
C SER A 745 -34.39 20.42 21.57
N HIS A 746 -33.26 21.09 21.76
CA HIS A 746 -32.90 22.33 21.09
C HIS A 746 -31.50 22.26 20.48
N HIS A 747 -31.29 22.95 19.36
CA HIS A 747 -29.98 23.42 18.96
C HIS A 747 -29.62 24.62 19.84
N GLN A 748 -28.45 24.60 20.45
CA GLN A 748 -27.98 25.58 21.40
C GLN A 748 -26.66 26.16 20.93
N TRP A 749 -26.51 27.48 20.90
CA TRP A 749 -25.25 28.14 20.55
C TRP A 749 -25.07 29.43 21.34
N CYS A 750 -23.87 30.00 21.33
CA CYS A 750 -23.63 31.35 21.84
C CYS A 750 -23.78 32.35 20.70
N GLU A 751 -24.73 33.29 20.80
CA GLU A 751 -24.80 34.45 19.88
C GLU A 751 -23.57 35.36 20.08
N ASP A 752 -23.19 35.58 21.34
CA ASP A 752 -22.01 36.36 21.76
C ASP A 752 -21.37 35.74 23.01
N PHE A 753 -20.09 35.99 23.24
CA PHE A 753 -19.34 35.42 24.37
C PHE A 753 -18.08 36.23 24.73
N ASP A 754 -17.44 35.89 25.85
CA ASP A 754 -16.20 36.56 26.28
C ASP A 754 -14.98 35.97 25.58
N THR A 755 -14.60 36.54 24.44
CA THR A 755 -13.41 36.14 23.65
C THR A 755 -12.10 36.31 24.41
N SER A 756 -12.08 37.03 25.55
CA SER A 756 -10.89 37.16 26.41
C SER A 756 -10.68 35.98 27.39
N SER A 757 -11.58 34.99 27.33
CA SER A 757 -11.45 33.74 28.09
C SER A 757 -10.20 32.96 27.68
N THR A 758 -9.52 32.34 28.65
CA THR A 758 -8.37 31.45 28.40
C THR A 758 -8.73 29.99 28.69
N SER A 759 -10.02 29.66 28.61
CA SER A 759 -10.55 28.30 28.84
C SER A 759 -11.01 27.76 27.50
N TYR A 760 -10.06 27.25 26.74
CA TYR A 760 -10.25 26.63 25.43
C TYR A 760 -10.45 25.11 25.58
N LEU A 761 -11.02 24.45 24.56
CA LEU A 761 -11.16 22.99 24.53
C LEU A 761 -9.83 22.31 24.23
N VAL A 762 -9.26 22.68 23.10
CA VAL A 762 -7.88 22.43 22.68
C VAL A 762 -7.14 23.78 22.64
N ASP A 763 -5.81 23.73 22.65
CA ASP A 763 -5.03 24.96 22.46
C ASP A 763 -5.39 25.61 21.11
N PRO A 764 -5.23 26.95 20.97
CA PRO A 764 -5.57 27.67 19.75
C PRO A 764 -4.79 27.15 18.53
N VAL A 765 -5.50 26.64 17.54
CA VAL A 765 -4.89 26.18 16.29
C VAL A 765 -4.70 27.39 15.38
N ASP A 766 -3.46 27.68 15.05
CA ASP A 766 -3.13 28.62 13.99
C ASP A 766 -2.24 27.96 12.94
N ALA A 767 -2.23 28.55 11.76
CA ALA A 767 -1.37 28.12 10.66
C ALA A 767 0.08 28.63 10.85
N THR A 768 0.61 28.62 12.08
CA THR A 768 2.04 28.87 12.35
C THR A 768 2.70 27.54 12.69
N ALA A 769 3.94 27.30 12.27
CA ALA A 769 4.52 25.96 12.39
C ALA A 769 5.44 25.77 13.60
N ASP A 770 5.05 26.36 14.71
CA ASP A 770 5.65 26.07 16.03
C ASP A 770 4.64 25.47 17.02
N GLU A 771 3.32 25.54 16.76
CA GLU A 771 2.29 25.12 17.70
C GLU A 771 1.12 24.41 16.97
N GLN A 772 0.94 23.10 17.24
CA GLN A 772 -0.23 22.28 16.86
C GLN A 772 -0.38 21.82 15.39
N GLU A 773 0.72 21.42 14.75
CA GLU A 773 0.73 20.95 13.36
C GLU A 773 -0.15 19.69 13.09
N GLN A 774 -0.48 18.92 14.13
CA GLN A 774 -1.39 17.77 14.03
C GLN A 774 -2.84 18.15 13.73
N ASN A 775 -3.26 19.36 14.12
CA ASN A 775 -4.66 19.81 14.12
C ASN A 775 -5.05 20.58 12.85
N LEU A 776 -4.15 20.71 11.88
CA LEU A 776 -4.37 21.46 10.65
C LEU A 776 -3.87 20.66 9.44
N ARG A 777 -4.69 20.61 8.38
CA ARG A 777 -4.28 20.11 7.07
C ARG A 777 -4.54 21.13 5.99
N VAL A 778 -3.59 21.25 5.08
CA VAL A 778 -3.68 22.18 3.95
C VAL A 778 -3.62 21.37 2.66
N ARG A 779 -4.62 21.52 1.81
CA ARG A 779 -4.66 20.98 0.45
C ARG A 779 -4.25 22.03 -0.56
N THR A 780 -3.41 21.63 -1.49
CA THR A 780 -2.84 22.45 -2.57
C THR A 780 -3.10 21.76 -3.92
N ALA A 781 -2.79 22.42 -5.03
CA ALA A 781 -2.83 21.80 -6.36
C ALA A 781 -1.96 20.54 -6.51
N GLU A 782 -0.86 20.43 -5.75
CA GLU A 782 0.06 19.29 -5.81
C GLU A 782 -0.28 18.20 -4.78
N ASN A 783 -1.11 18.51 -3.78
CA ASN A 783 -1.54 17.61 -2.71
C ASN A 783 -3.02 17.90 -2.40
N ASN A 784 -3.89 17.44 -3.29
CA ASN A 784 -5.34 17.58 -3.24
C ASN A 784 -6.08 16.29 -2.83
N ASP A 785 -5.35 15.21 -2.54
CA ASP A 785 -5.95 13.95 -2.11
C ASP A 785 -6.76 14.12 -0.81
N LEU A 786 -8.03 13.73 -0.87
CA LEU A 786 -8.94 13.72 0.28
C LEU A 786 -9.46 12.30 0.50
N PRO A 787 -9.03 11.63 1.58
CA PRO A 787 -9.59 10.34 1.98
C PRO A 787 -11.01 10.56 2.52
N SER A 788 -11.85 9.52 2.44
CA SER A 788 -13.19 9.61 3.00
C SER A 788 -13.16 9.66 4.52
N LEU A 789 -13.48 10.83 5.08
CA LEU A 789 -13.49 11.07 6.53
C LEU A 789 -14.91 10.91 7.10
N GLN A 790 -15.02 10.25 8.24
CA GLN A 790 -16.30 10.11 8.93
C GLN A 790 -16.71 11.45 9.57
N PRO A 791 -18.01 11.78 9.65
CA PRO A 791 -18.46 12.95 10.40
C PRO A 791 -18.27 12.74 11.92
N GLY A 792 -18.19 13.80 12.72
CA GLY A 792 -18.03 13.66 14.19
C GLY A 792 -19.28 13.15 14.91
N ASN A 793 -20.46 13.30 14.33
CA ASN A 793 -21.70 12.65 14.79
C ASN A 793 -22.78 12.62 13.69
N GLU A 794 -23.91 11.98 13.98
CA GLU A 794 -25.04 11.79 13.04
C GLU A 794 -25.69 13.09 12.51
N GLU A 795 -25.39 14.25 13.10
CA GLU A 795 -25.92 15.54 12.64
C GLU A 795 -24.84 16.43 11.99
N GLN A 796 -23.56 16.08 12.10
CA GLN A 796 -22.48 16.77 11.38
C GLN A 796 -22.30 16.18 9.98
N GLU A 797 -21.76 16.98 9.07
CA GLU A 797 -21.41 16.57 7.72
C GLU A 797 -19.93 16.21 7.62
N SER A 798 -19.58 15.23 6.79
CA SER A 798 -18.17 14.93 6.50
C SER A 798 -17.52 16.03 5.64
N VAL A 799 -16.18 16.01 5.55
CA VAL A 799 -15.44 16.91 4.66
C VAL A 799 -15.93 16.75 3.21
N ASP A 800 -16.13 15.53 2.73
CA ASP A 800 -16.59 15.23 1.37
C ASP A 800 -18.02 15.75 1.12
N GLU A 801 -18.92 15.59 2.10
CA GLU A 801 -20.30 16.10 2.01
C GLU A 801 -20.35 17.63 1.99
N ILE A 802 -19.42 18.29 2.70
CA ILE A 802 -19.30 19.75 2.70
C ILE A 802 -18.77 20.24 1.36
N LEU A 803 -17.69 19.64 0.85
CA LEU A 803 -17.03 20.08 -0.38
C LEU A 803 -17.86 19.77 -1.64
N SER A 804 -18.56 18.63 -1.67
CA SER A 804 -19.44 18.26 -2.79
C SER A 804 -20.71 19.11 -2.89
N ASP A 805 -21.17 19.71 -1.80
CA ASP A 805 -22.40 20.53 -1.73
C ASP A 805 -22.11 22.03 -1.52
N ILE A 806 -20.91 22.50 -1.90
CA ILE A 806 -20.60 23.94 -1.91
C ILE A 806 -21.54 24.64 -2.89
N SER A 807 -22.31 25.60 -2.36
CA SER A 807 -23.27 26.38 -3.13
C SER A 807 -22.89 27.86 -3.26
N ASP A 808 -21.64 28.23 -2.93
CA ASP A 808 -21.16 29.61 -3.06
C ASP A 808 -20.96 30.01 -4.52
N PRO A 809 -21.69 31.02 -5.03
CA PRO A 809 -21.45 31.53 -6.38
C PRO A 809 -20.08 32.21 -6.59
N ALA A 810 -19.31 32.46 -5.53
CA ALA A 810 -17.93 32.97 -5.60
C ALA A 810 -16.89 31.86 -5.82
N ILE A 811 -17.23 30.60 -5.56
CA ILE A 811 -16.35 29.45 -5.76
C ILE A 811 -16.88 28.70 -6.98
N ASP A 812 -16.04 28.49 -8.00
CA ASP A 812 -16.43 27.70 -9.16
C ASP A 812 -16.40 26.21 -8.79
N ARG A 813 -17.48 25.72 -8.17
CA ARG A 813 -17.60 24.33 -7.72
C ARG A 813 -17.24 23.32 -8.81
N ASP A 814 -17.63 23.59 -10.06
CA ASP A 814 -17.36 22.67 -11.17
C ASP A 814 -15.86 22.59 -11.53
N ASN A 815 -15.03 23.55 -11.08
CA ASN A 815 -13.57 23.48 -11.15
C ASN A 815 -12.92 23.04 -9.83
N LEU A 816 -13.60 23.19 -8.69
CA LEU A 816 -13.06 22.83 -7.37
C LEU A 816 -13.29 21.35 -7.04
N TRP A 817 -14.33 20.73 -7.61
CA TRP A 817 -14.72 19.34 -7.35
C TRP A 817 -15.17 18.67 -8.66
N GLU A 818 -14.23 18.03 -9.36
CA GLU A 818 -14.46 17.33 -10.63
C GLU A 818 -14.41 15.81 -10.39
N ASP A 819 -15.38 15.07 -10.95
CA ASP A 819 -15.45 13.59 -10.88
C ASP A 819 -15.39 12.93 -9.48
N GLY A 820 -15.67 13.70 -8.42
CA GLY A 820 -15.66 13.19 -7.03
C GLY A 820 -14.36 13.46 -6.28
N GLU A 821 -13.41 14.15 -6.91
CA GLU A 821 -12.12 14.52 -6.34
C GLU A 821 -11.95 16.04 -6.27
N LEU A 822 -11.12 16.50 -5.34
CA LEU A 822 -10.78 17.92 -5.18
C LEU A 822 -9.81 18.35 -6.29
N ASP A 823 -10.12 19.42 -7.03
CA ASP A 823 -9.22 19.98 -8.04
C ASP A 823 -8.90 21.45 -7.69
N LEU A 824 -7.64 21.76 -7.37
CA LEU A 824 -7.19 23.08 -6.93
C LEU A 824 -6.19 23.66 -7.94
N ASN A 825 -6.31 24.95 -8.25
CA ASN A 825 -5.29 25.67 -9.01
C ASN A 825 -4.08 26.03 -8.13
N GLU A 826 -2.93 26.35 -8.75
CA GLU A 826 -1.67 26.72 -8.05
C GLU A 826 -1.81 27.91 -7.06
N ASN A 827 -2.91 28.67 -7.15
CA ASN A 827 -3.22 29.83 -6.31
C ASN A 827 -4.40 29.61 -5.35
N GLU A 828 -4.90 28.38 -5.23
CA GLU A 828 -6.06 27.99 -4.44
C GLU A 828 -5.67 26.96 -3.36
N PHE A 829 -6.26 27.11 -2.18
CA PHE A 829 -5.89 26.34 -0.99
C PHE A 829 -7.12 26.01 -0.15
N ILE A 830 -7.14 24.82 0.45
CA ILE A 830 -8.14 24.43 1.45
C ILE A 830 -7.46 24.12 2.77
N PHE A 831 -7.92 24.75 3.84
CA PHE A 831 -7.48 24.52 5.21
C PHE A 831 -8.56 23.74 5.96
N LEU A 832 -8.19 22.58 6.49
CA LEU A 832 -9.03 21.68 7.27
C LEU A 832 -8.52 21.69 8.72
N PHE A 833 -9.34 22.18 9.64
CA PHE A 833 -8.99 22.30 11.04
C PHE A 833 -9.67 21.20 11.86
N GLU A 834 -8.97 20.69 12.86
CA GLU A 834 -9.48 19.85 13.95
C GLU A 834 -9.36 20.65 15.26
N MET A 835 -10.49 20.99 15.87
CA MET A 835 -10.64 21.97 16.96
C MET A 835 -11.32 21.39 18.20
N THR A 836 -11.54 20.08 18.25
CA THR A 836 -12.22 19.38 19.35
C THR A 836 -11.36 18.33 20.02
N THR A 837 -10.34 17.81 19.34
CA THR A 837 -9.45 16.79 19.88
C THR A 837 -7.98 17.04 19.55
N GLU A 838 -7.06 16.43 20.31
CA GLU A 838 -5.61 16.40 20.06
C GLU A 838 -5.07 14.99 20.36
N CYS A 839 -3.92 14.61 19.80
CA CYS A 839 -3.32 13.31 20.12
C CYS A 839 -3.10 13.17 21.63
N GLY A 840 -3.35 11.97 22.16
CA GLY A 840 -3.31 11.72 23.61
C GLY A 840 -4.59 12.05 24.38
N MET A 841 -5.60 12.68 23.76
CA MET A 841 -6.97 12.68 24.32
C MET A 841 -7.61 11.28 24.24
N PHE A 842 -8.59 11.01 25.11
CA PHE A 842 -9.19 9.66 25.22
C PHE A 842 -10.04 9.28 24.00
N ASP A 843 -10.53 10.28 23.29
CA ASP A 843 -11.40 10.18 22.12
C ASP A 843 -10.66 10.28 20.79
N SER A 844 -9.40 10.71 20.75
CA SER A 844 -8.68 10.96 19.48
C SER A 844 -8.25 9.70 18.71
N GLY A 845 -8.34 8.50 19.30
CA GLY A 845 -7.84 7.25 18.71
C GLY A 845 -6.32 7.17 18.54
N CYS A 846 -5.63 8.31 18.66
CA CYS A 846 -4.20 8.50 18.49
C CYS A 846 -3.43 8.20 19.79
N ASN A 847 -2.58 7.16 19.77
CA ASN A 847 -1.65 6.83 20.85
C ASN A 847 -0.17 7.10 20.47
N ALA A 848 0.06 7.73 19.31
CA ALA A 848 1.40 8.02 18.78
C ALA A 848 2.11 9.14 19.58
N ASP A 849 3.39 9.37 19.27
CA ASP A 849 4.20 10.42 19.91
C ASP A 849 3.64 11.80 19.55
N ASP A 850 3.59 12.74 20.51
CA ASP A 850 3.10 14.12 20.30
C ASP A 850 3.96 14.90 19.27
N ASP A 851 5.10 14.33 18.87
CA ASP A 851 6.06 14.87 17.90
C ASP A 851 5.76 14.44 16.45
N ASP A 852 4.83 13.50 16.22
CA ASP A 852 4.42 13.05 14.89
C ASP A 852 3.28 13.91 14.34
N ILE A 853 3.57 14.75 13.35
CA ILE A 853 2.61 15.64 12.71
C ILE A 853 1.43 14.90 12.07
N ASP A 854 1.61 13.66 11.61
CA ASP A 854 0.61 12.90 10.84
C ASP A 854 -0.32 12.02 11.66
N ALA A 855 0.00 11.83 12.93
CA ALA A 855 -0.72 10.90 13.79
C ALA A 855 -2.23 11.17 13.92
N LEU A 856 -2.66 12.44 13.98
CA LEU A 856 -4.07 12.79 14.10
C LEU A 856 -4.84 12.60 12.78
N TRP A 857 -4.17 12.87 11.66
CA TRP A 857 -4.72 12.70 10.31
C TRP A 857 -4.85 11.22 9.92
N GLU A 858 -3.84 10.41 10.25
CA GLU A 858 -3.92 8.96 10.07
C GLU A 858 -5.01 8.33 10.94
N SER A 859 -5.16 8.81 12.18
CA SER A 859 -6.23 8.36 13.07
C SER A 859 -7.62 8.64 12.48
N ALA A 860 -7.80 9.82 11.86
CA ALA A 860 -9.06 10.19 11.20
C ALA A 860 -9.42 9.23 10.04
N GLN A 861 -8.42 8.84 9.24
CA GLN A 861 -8.62 7.91 8.11
C GLN A 861 -8.97 6.48 8.53
N GLN A 862 -8.53 6.06 9.72
CA GLN A 862 -8.80 4.71 10.23
C GLN A 862 -10.17 4.59 10.92
N GLN A 863 -10.92 5.69 11.07
CA GLN A 863 -12.21 5.66 11.73
C GLN A 863 -13.29 5.03 10.84
N THR A 864 -13.98 4.03 11.39
CA THR A 864 -15.11 3.34 10.72
C THR A 864 -16.48 3.77 11.23
N SER A 865 -16.51 4.71 12.19
CA SER A 865 -17.72 5.23 12.79
C SER A 865 -17.54 6.70 13.15
N ALA A 866 -18.64 7.44 13.21
CA ALA A 866 -18.63 8.86 13.54
C ALA A 866 -17.87 9.18 14.85
N GLY A 867 -16.97 10.16 14.81
CA GLY A 867 -16.09 10.56 15.91
C GLY A 867 -15.04 11.59 15.50
N ASP A 868 -14.28 12.08 16.49
CA ASP A 868 -13.12 12.95 16.28
C ASP A 868 -11.84 12.09 16.37
N PRO A 869 -10.74 12.41 15.67
CA PRO A 869 -10.61 13.51 14.72
C PRO A 869 -11.32 13.24 13.39
N ASN A 870 -11.87 14.29 12.78
CA ASN A 870 -12.55 14.23 11.48
C ASN A 870 -12.25 15.44 10.58
N PHE A 871 -11.54 16.46 11.09
CA PHE A 871 -11.10 17.64 10.33
C PHE A 871 -12.22 18.42 9.62
N ASN A 872 -13.49 18.23 10.02
CA ASN A 872 -14.64 19.00 9.52
C ASN A 872 -14.95 20.23 10.40
N ASP A 873 -14.23 20.39 11.50
CA ASP A 873 -14.53 21.38 12.54
C ASP A 873 -14.52 22.81 12.01
N LEU A 874 -13.57 23.14 11.12
CA LEU A 874 -13.55 24.37 10.35
C LEU A 874 -12.86 24.12 9.01
N ILE A 875 -13.53 24.50 7.92
CA ILE A 875 -13.01 24.39 6.55
C ILE A 875 -12.93 25.79 5.94
N VAL A 876 -11.74 26.19 5.48
CA VAL A 876 -11.50 27.52 4.89
C VAL A 876 -10.86 27.38 3.51
N TYR A 877 -11.48 27.97 2.51
CA TYR A 877 -10.94 28.15 1.17
C TYR A 877 -10.20 29.48 1.06
N VAL A 878 -9.04 29.47 0.41
CA VAL A 878 -8.24 30.67 0.18
C VAL A 878 -7.75 30.72 -1.26
N GLU A 879 -7.97 31.85 -1.92
CA GLU A 879 -7.46 32.14 -3.26
C GLU A 879 -6.55 33.38 -3.23
N VAL A 880 -5.40 33.30 -3.89
CA VAL A 880 -4.40 34.39 -3.92
C VAL A 880 -4.20 34.93 -5.34
N GLU A 881 -4.70 36.12 -5.63
CA GLU A 881 -4.48 36.83 -6.90
C GLU A 881 -3.32 37.85 -6.79
N ARG A 882 -2.22 37.68 -7.54
CA ARG A 882 -1.10 38.66 -7.58
C ARG A 882 -1.29 39.68 -8.71
N ALA A 883 -1.19 40.98 -8.39
CA ALA A 883 -1.50 42.07 -9.33
C ALA A 883 -0.48 42.29 -10.47
N ASP A 884 0.71 41.67 -10.43
CA ASP A 884 1.82 41.94 -11.37
C ASP A 884 2.55 40.69 -11.92
N VAL A 885 1.99 39.48 -11.76
CA VAL A 885 2.60 38.22 -12.24
C VAL A 885 1.74 37.59 -13.35
N ASP A 886 2.39 37.15 -14.44
CA ASP A 886 1.76 36.39 -15.52
C ASP A 886 1.28 35.03 -14.94
N PRO A 887 -0.01 34.65 -15.04
CA PRO A 887 -0.62 33.50 -14.34
C PRO A 887 -0.06 32.12 -14.73
N GLY A 888 1.00 32.05 -15.54
CA GLY A 888 1.69 30.80 -15.88
C GLY A 888 2.97 30.53 -15.09
N LYS A 889 3.33 31.39 -14.11
CA LYS A 889 4.40 31.17 -13.11
C LYS A 889 4.27 32.07 -11.87
N PRO A 890 3.28 31.90 -10.99
CA PRO A 890 3.43 32.25 -9.59
C PRO A 890 4.02 31.06 -8.82
N SER A 891 5.17 31.22 -8.16
CA SER A 891 5.56 30.29 -7.07
C SER A 891 5.07 30.90 -5.77
N ILE A 892 3.98 30.36 -5.23
CA ILE A 892 3.69 30.46 -3.80
C ILE A 892 4.35 29.20 -3.22
N THR A 893 5.41 29.38 -2.44
CA THR A 893 5.99 28.26 -1.70
C THR A 893 5.19 28.12 -0.41
N ILE A 894 4.29 27.15 -0.40
CA ILE A 894 3.76 26.58 0.84
C ILE A 894 4.48 25.25 0.99
N SER A 895 5.17 25.05 2.11
CA SER A 895 5.67 23.73 2.49
C SER A 895 4.63 23.12 3.43
N PRO A 896 3.65 22.33 2.93
CA PRO A 896 3.01 21.36 3.79
C PRO A 896 4.05 20.30 4.18
N SER A 897 3.94 19.78 5.39
CA SER A 897 4.68 18.59 5.80
C SER A 897 4.38 17.45 4.82
N GLY A 898 5.43 16.87 4.25
CA GLY A 898 5.33 15.68 3.42
C GLY A 898 4.92 14.49 4.27
N GLY A 899 3.69 14.02 4.06
CA GLY A 899 3.27 12.68 4.42
C GLY A 899 3.29 11.81 3.17
N ASP A 900 3.96 10.67 3.22
CA ASP A 900 4.04 9.69 2.13
C ASP A 900 2.63 9.22 1.73
N GLY A 901 2.22 9.49 0.49
CA GLY A 901 1.01 8.90 -0.08
C GLY A 901 1.22 7.41 -0.37
N PRO A 902 0.27 6.52 -0.05
CA PRO A 902 0.35 5.13 -0.49
C PRO A 902 0.18 5.03 -2.02
N ASP A 903 1.15 4.41 -2.68
CA ASP A 903 1.14 4.08 -4.12
C ASP A 903 -0.10 3.23 -4.48
N VAL A 904 -1.04 3.80 -5.24
CA VAL A 904 -2.14 3.06 -5.87
C VAL A 904 -1.98 3.12 -7.39
N ASP A 905 -1.73 1.95 -7.99
CA ASP A 905 -1.49 1.73 -9.42
C ASP A 905 -2.76 2.05 -10.26
N PRO A 906 -2.72 2.97 -11.23
CA PRO A 906 -3.87 3.27 -12.09
C PRO A 906 -4.01 2.22 -13.19
N GLY A 907 -4.97 1.31 -13.00
CA GLY A 907 -5.42 0.34 -14.00
C GLY A 907 -5.93 1.00 -15.29
N ASP A 908 -5.41 0.51 -16.40
CA ASP A 908 -5.57 0.95 -17.79
C ASP A 908 -7.04 1.18 -18.23
N GLY A 909 -7.34 2.40 -18.68
CA GLY A 909 -8.64 2.81 -19.22
C GLY A 909 -8.92 2.28 -20.64
N SER A 910 -10.21 2.12 -20.97
CA SER A 910 -10.64 1.97 -22.36
C SER A 910 -11.83 2.86 -22.73
N ASP A 911 -11.53 3.77 -23.66
CA ASP A 911 -12.37 4.67 -24.48
C ASP A 911 -13.82 4.22 -24.76
N VAL A 912 -14.78 5.16 -24.64
CA VAL A 912 -15.68 5.75 -25.69
C VAL A 912 -16.91 6.37 -25.00
N GLY A 913 -17.50 7.52 -25.32
CA GLY A 913 -17.41 8.48 -26.42
C GLY A 913 -18.73 9.27 -26.44
N GLY A 914 -18.66 10.61 -26.31
CA GLY A 914 -19.86 11.46 -26.17
C GLY A 914 -20.70 11.64 -27.44
N VAL A 915 -21.98 12.01 -27.25
CA VAL A 915 -22.76 12.87 -28.16
C VAL A 915 -24.08 13.38 -27.54
N ASP A 916 -24.19 14.71 -27.53
CA ASP A 916 -25.30 15.58 -27.95
C ASP A 916 -26.76 15.34 -27.48
N ASP A 917 -27.20 16.31 -26.68
CA ASP A 917 -28.55 16.78 -26.37
C ASP A 917 -29.43 17.09 -27.61
N PRO A 918 -30.77 16.94 -27.52
CA PRO A 918 -31.60 18.12 -27.79
C PRO A 918 -32.93 18.23 -27.00
N ASP A 919 -33.00 19.24 -26.15
CA ASP A 919 -34.02 20.28 -25.95
C ASP A 919 -35.32 20.25 -26.83
N VAL A 920 -36.52 20.08 -26.19
CA VAL A 920 -37.85 20.47 -26.76
C VAL A 920 -38.85 20.94 -25.69
N ASP A 921 -39.02 22.26 -25.60
CA ASP A 921 -40.11 23.05 -25.00
C ASP A 921 -41.48 22.78 -25.65
N LEU A 922 -42.59 22.67 -24.88
CA LEU A 922 -43.95 23.03 -25.34
C LEU A 922 -44.98 23.19 -24.18
N GLY A 923 -45.23 24.45 -23.79
CA GLY A 923 -46.36 24.83 -22.92
C GLY A 923 -47.76 24.84 -23.57
N GLY A 924 -48.80 24.83 -22.73
CA GLY A 924 -50.18 25.10 -23.15
C GLY A 924 -51.21 25.16 -22.01
N SER A 925 -51.74 26.36 -21.71
CA SER A 925 -52.80 26.62 -20.72
C SER A 925 -54.23 26.34 -21.25
N ALA A 926 -55.12 25.83 -20.38
CA ALA A 926 -56.58 26.04 -20.48
C ALA A 926 -57.28 25.94 -19.10
N SER A 927 -58.33 26.75 -18.94
CA SER A 927 -58.95 27.22 -17.69
C SER A 927 -60.17 26.42 -17.16
N ASP A 928 -60.28 26.39 -15.83
CA ASP A 928 -61.45 26.40 -14.92
C ASP A 928 -62.67 25.48 -15.18
N GLY A 929 -62.80 24.48 -14.30
CA GLY A 929 -64.06 23.79 -13.97
C GLY A 929 -63.97 23.13 -12.59
N GLY A 930 -64.58 23.74 -11.57
CA GLY A 930 -64.49 23.31 -10.17
C GLY A 930 -65.02 21.89 -9.90
N SER A 931 -64.10 21.01 -9.53
CA SER A 931 -64.31 19.77 -8.77
C SER A 931 -63.62 19.94 -7.41
N PRO A 932 -64.00 19.22 -6.33
CA PRO A 932 -63.12 19.15 -5.17
C PRO A 932 -61.78 18.59 -5.63
N ASP A 933 -60.72 19.31 -5.32
CA ASP A 933 -59.36 18.86 -5.53
C ASP A 933 -59.12 17.70 -4.56
N LEU A 934 -58.93 16.51 -5.11
CA LEU A 934 -58.49 15.32 -4.40
C LEU A 934 -57.23 14.89 -5.13
N GLY A 935 -56.09 15.49 -4.75
CA GLY A 935 -54.78 15.02 -5.17
C GLY A 935 -54.45 13.67 -4.52
N PRO A 936 -53.46 12.93 -5.05
CA PRO A 936 -52.80 11.89 -4.27
C PRO A 936 -52.30 12.52 -2.97
N GLY A 937 -52.51 11.86 -1.83
CA GLY A 937 -52.00 12.37 -0.57
C GLY A 937 -50.49 12.49 -0.65
N GLU A 938 -49.94 13.65 -0.30
CA GLU A 938 -48.53 13.76 0.03
C GLU A 938 -48.32 13.04 1.38
N SER A 939 -47.37 12.12 1.42
CA SER A 939 -46.83 11.61 2.68
C SER A 939 -45.98 12.72 3.30
N ASP A 940 -46.48 13.34 4.37
CA ASP A 940 -45.62 14.06 5.32
C ASP A 940 -44.61 13.03 5.87
N SER A 941 -43.32 13.18 5.53
CA SER A 941 -42.22 12.42 6.16
C SER A 941 -41.98 12.84 7.61
N ASP A 942 -42.60 13.92 8.07
CA ASP A 942 -42.41 14.42 9.41
C ASP A 942 -43.63 14.14 10.30
N ASN A 943 -43.41 13.20 11.23
CA ASN A 943 -44.05 13.12 12.54
C ASN A 943 -45.28 12.19 12.73
N VAL A 944 -45.07 10.86 12.66
CA VAL A 944 -45.68 9.92 13.62
C VAL A 944 -44.68 8.81 13.98
N GLY A 945 -44.13 8.86 15.19
CA GLY A 945 -43.40 7.74 15.79
C GLY A 945 -44.28 6.49 15.94
N GLY A 946 -43.95 5.45 15.20
CA GLY A 946 -44.49 4.10 15.26
C GLY A 946 -43.74 3.21 14.28
N SER A 947 -43.11 2.14 14.78
CA SER A 947 -42.22 1.21 14.08
C SER A 947 -42.89 0.43 12.93
N ASP A 948 -43.06 1.00 11.74
CA ASP A 948 -43.53 0.23 10.57
C ASP A 948 -42.79 0.55 9.25
N THR A 949 -41.72 1.36 9.26
CA THR A 949 -40.74 1.42 8.15
C THR A 949 -39.54 0.55 8.54
N VAL A 950 -39.24 -0.47 7.71
CA VAL A 950 -38.08 -1.34 7.91
C VAL A 950 -37.35 -1.44 6.58
N ILE A 951 -36.32 -0.62 6.42
CA ILE A 951 -35.28 -0.83 5.40
C ILE A 951 -34.32 -1.86 5.99
N ASP A 952 -34.06 -2.94 5.26
CA ASP A 952 -33.24 -4.08 5.67
C ASP A 952 -32.53 -4.63 4.41
N ASP A 953 -31.39 -5.31 4.58
CA ASP A 953 -30.35 -5.72 3.60
C ASP A 953 -30.84 -6.69 2.49
N THR A 954 -32.02 -6.45 1.94
CA THR A 954 -32.78 -7.35 1.08
C THR A 954 -33.14 -6.76 -0.28
N GLY A 955 -32.77 -5.49 -0.51
CA GLY A 955 -33.01 -4.74 -1.76
C GLY A 955 -34.49 -4.42 -2.05
N ILE A 956 -35.37 -4.32 -1.04
CA ILE A 956 -36.81 -4.07 -1.24
C ILE A 956 -37.37 -3.09 -0.19
N ASP A 957 -38.00 -1.98 -0.62
CA ASP A 957 -38.80 -1.07 0.22
C ASP A 957 -40.30 -1.39 0.11
N ILE A 958 -40.92 -1.79 1.22
CA ILE A 958 -42.34 -2.12 1.29
C ILE A 958 -43.06 -1.27 2.34
N ASP A 959 -43.88 -0.32 1.90
CA ASP A 959 -44.63 0.62 2.75
C ASP A 959 -46.14 0.66 2.41
N SER A 960 -46.97 1.19 3.30
CA SER A 960 -48.43 1.28 3.14
C SER A 960 -48.91 2.73 2.98
N ASP A 961 -49.47 3.06 1.81
CA ASP A 961 -49.99 4.41 1.53
C ASP A 961 -51.31 4.72 2.30
N HIS A 962 -51.60 6.00 2.56
CA HIS A 962 -52.68 6.47 3.44
C HIS A 962 -53.54 7.59 2.81
N ILE A 963 -54.87 7.48 2.90
CA ILE A 963 -55.80 8.60 2.63
C ILE A 963 -56.59 8.95 3.90
N VAL A 964 -56.50 10.21 4.34
CA VAL A 964 -57.45 10.81 5.29
C VAL A 964 -58.60 11.44 4.52
N VAL A 965 -59.76 10.78 4.48
CA VAL A 965 -60.99 11.40 3.94
C VAL A 965 -61.65 12.24 5.04
N GLY A 966 -61.71 13.56 4.82
CA GLY A 966 -62.49 14.52 5.61
C GLY A 966 -63.95 14.62 5.18
#